data_AF-A0A7W7RXT3-F1
#
_entry.id   AF-A0A7W7RXT3-F1
#
_cell.length_a   1.000
_cell.length_b   1.000
_cell.length_c   1.000
_cell.angle_alpha   90.00
_cell.angle_beta   90.00
_cell.angle_gamma   90.00
#
_symmetry.space_group_name_H-M   'P 1'
#
loop_
_entity.id
_entity.type
_entity.pdbx_description
1 polymer ?
#
loop_
_entity_poly.entity_id
_entity_poly.type
_entity_poly.pdbx_seq_one_letter_code
_entity_poly.pdbx_strand_id
1 'polypeptide(L)'
;MSLLLNLVRAAGERNGKRRVLVYYAGFETFDGLEPYGAIDLDGDLGGAPRAEEGAAEVLVLARTPTDLRRAATLQSTLPMATRVVVAVEETPHWYTAPVLSPTPAHRWRSLTELRVHQPERPAWVVEAGFSKPTPAGRTLAATVRAFAGHRMDAVAAPVAGLAGPGAAHWRPGDPNAAPAGVTGPVPDRFGARGGDLVVRTVGQDPPAWSGGEIPMDRPVAELMSWERIGRPGGAEILRDDLGDLSEPRTIPPVDDRSVNPMNFLTVPSLGMAELSVESGRWAVVCEGRTLTVFGSSGCVTDVDVNRIRQVRGVNVDWRRSHSGPVAALRVVTGLAAAGVPLFSAAVPRWAGALGPELTRLITSVDGPELKDDLEREEHSIRLRREALRTHGVRARWEQLGAPATPVPTTSVLLATRRPEMVRFALEQLARQRGAEFEVILALHGLPVGHPDVTEAVASYQGPITVFEAARETVFGAVLNEAATRASGSFLLKMDDDDWYGPDFISDLLLAHSYSGAEVVGMVPEFVYLASIGVTVHREQVTEQITNFIAGGTIFAARSAFEAVGGFRPLPGTIDAQFQHAVQAAGGQIYRTQGLGYILRRGNAANHTWREPIGTFLRRNKRQWRGFRPSALMELPAEEV
;
A
#
# COMPACT_ATOMS: atom_id res chain seq x y z
N MET A 1 -7.65 23.86 12.35
CA MET A 1 -8.15 23.80 13.74
C MET A 1 -9.52 24.45 13.97
N SER A 2 -9.81 25.66 13.45
CA SER A 2 -11.12 26.32 13.69
C SER A 2 -12.33 25.49 13.23
N LEU A 3 -12.22 24.73 12.13
CA LEU A 3 -13.32 23.91 11.61
C LEU A 3 -13.75 22.81 12.57
N LEU A 4 -12.81 22.01 13.07
CA LEU A 4 -13.12 20.86 13.93
C LEU A 4 -13.74 21.30 15.26
N LEU A 5 -13.22 22.38 15.86
CA LEU A 5 -13.82 22.98 17.06
C LEU A 5 -15.24 23.51 16.79
N ASN A 6 -15.49 24.08 15.60
CA ASN A 6 -16.83 24.52 15.22
C ASN A 6 -17.80 23.34 15.08
N LEU A 7 -17.36 22.19 14.57
CA LEU A 7 -18.20 20.98 14.52
C LEU A 7 -18.56 20.50 15.93
N VAL A 8 -17.59 20.48 16.86
CA VAL A 8 -17.81 20.10 18.26
C VAL A 8 -18.77 21.05 18.96
N ARG A 9 -18.58 22.37 18.80
CA ARG A 9 -19.50 23.39 19.33
C ARG A 9 -20.91 23.22 18.78
N ALA A 10 -21.04 23.08 17.46
CA ALA A 10 -22.34 22.89 16.81
C ALA A 10 -23.03 21.61 17.29
N ALA A 11 -22.30 20.53 17.55
CA ALA A 11 -22.86 19.30 18.13
C ALA A 11 -23.37 19.52 19.56
N GLY A 12 -22.62 20.24 20.40
CA GLY A 12 -23.06 20.62 21.75
C GLY A 12 -24.33 21.47 21.74
N GLU A 13 -24.37 22.51 20.90
CA GLU A 13 -25.52 23.40 20.73
C GLU A 13 -26.77 22.63 20.24
N ARG A 14 -26.60 21.75 19.24
CA ARG A 14 -27.69 20.96 18.65
C ARG A 14 -28.32 19.98 19.63
N ASN A 15 -27.53 19.42 20.55
CA ASN A 15 -27.97 18.36 21.46
C ASN A 15 -28.30 18.85 22.88
N GLY A 16 -27.93 20.08 23.22
CA GLY A 16 -28.19 20.68 24.53
C GLY A 16 -27.59 19.84 25.66
N LYS A 17 -28.44 19.27 26.52
CA LYS A 17 -28.00 18.40 27.64
C LYS A 17 -27.78 16.94 27.26
N ARG A 18 -28.09 16.53 26.03
CA ARG A 18 -27.90 15.13 25.61
C ARG A 18 -26.41 14.84 25.42
N ARG A 19 -26.02 13.61 25.73
CA ARG A 19 -24.62 13.17 25.69
C ARG A 19 -24.05 13.25 24.27
N VAL A 20 -22.99 14.04 24.10
CA VAL A 20 -22.15 14.13 22.90
C VAL A 20 -20.79 13.57 23.26
N LEU A 21 -20.22 12.72 22.39
CA LEU A 21 -18.89 12.16 22.59
C LEU A 21 -17.99 12.54 21.41
N VAL A 22 -16.78 12.99 21.74
CA VAL A 22 -15.78 13.44 20.77
C VAL A 22 -14.55 12.53 20.89
N TYR A 23 -14.16 11.94 19.77
CA TYR A 23 -12.96 11.13 19.63
C TYR A 23 -12.03 11.79 18.62
N TYR A 24 -10.72 11.72 18.83
CA TYR A 24 -9.76 12.24 17.88
C TYR A 24 -8.54 11.32 17.69
N ALA A 25 -7.85 11.46 16.56
CA ALA A 25 -6.63 10.72 16.24
C ALA A 25 -5.67 11.56 15.37
N GLY A 26 -4.37 11.44 15.59
CA GLY A 26 -3.30 12.06 14.78
C GLY A 26 -2.86 13.46 15.21
N PHE A 27 -3.30 13.92 16.39
CA PHE A 27 -2.98 15.25 16.94
C PHE A 27 -2.02 15.11 18.12
N GLU A 28 -0.91 15.88 18.14
CA GLU A 28 0.02 15.89 19.28
C GLU A 28 -0.58 16.60 20.50
N THR A 29 -1.23 17.73 20.25
CA THR A 29 -2.08 18.44 21.20
C THR A 29 -3.32 18.91 20.44
N PHE A 30 -4.49 18.81 21.08
CA PHE A 30 -5.74 19.30 20.52
C PHE A 30 -6.35 20.32 21.48
N ASP A 31 -5.72 21.49 21.51
CA ASP A 31 -6.10 22.60 22.37
C ASP A 31 -7.56 23.03 22.10
N GLY A 32 -8.34 23.22 23.16
CA GLY A 32 -9.73 23.66 23.10
C GLY A 32 -10.77 22.54 23.09
N LEU A 33 -10.36 21.27 23.13
CA LEU A 33 -11.26 20.12 23.32
C LEU A 33 -11.42 19.69 24.78
N GLU A 34 -10.62 20.23 25.71
CA GLU A 34 -10.65 19.90 27.14
C GLU A 34 -12.04 20.10 27.76
N PRO A 35 -12.80 21.19 27.46
CA PRO A 35 -14.15 21.37 27.99
C PRO A 35 -15.16 20.30 27.53
N TYR A 36 -14.84 19.56 26.47
CA TYR A 36 -15.72 18.56 25.86
C TYR A 36 -15.35 17.13 26.26
N GLY A 37 -14.31 16.94 27.09
CA GLY A 37 -13.87 15.61 27.53
C GLY A 37 -13.51 14.70 26.35
N ALA A 38 -12.88 15.26 25.31
CA ALA A 38 -12.56 14.50 24.11
C ALA A 38 -11.55 13.38 24.39
N ILE A 39 -11.74 12.26 23.69
CA ILE A 39 -10.98 11.02 23.91
C ILE A 39 -9.96 10.86 22.79
N ASP A 40 -8.70 10.73 23.18
CA ASP A 40 -7.62 10.40 22.26
C ASP A 40 -7.65 8.91 21.90
N LEU A 41 -7.81 8.61 20.61
CA LEU A 41 -7.77 7.24 20.09
C LEU A 41 -6.35 6.70 19.93
N ASP A 42 -5.34 7.57 19.99
CA ASP A 42 -3.92 7.17 20.00
C ASP A 42 -3.39 6.95 21.42
N GLY A 43 -4.10 7.46 22.44
CA GLY A 43 -3.74 7.38 23.86
C GLY A 43 -4.29 6.14 24.60
N ASP A 44 -4.37 6.24 25.93
CA ASP A 44 -4.95 5.19 26.77
C ASP A 44 -6.48 5.19 26.72
N LEU A 45 -7.06 4.07 26.28
CA LEU A 45 -8.50 3.87 26.17
C LEU A 45 -9.16 3.34 27.46
N GLY A 46 -8.40 3.15 28.55
CA GLY A 46 -8.90 2.56 29.80
C GLY A 46 -10.12 3.26 30.43
N GLY A 47 -10.36 4.54 30.08
CA GLY A 47 -11.52 5.33 30.51
C GLY A 47 -12.55 5.66 29.40
N ALA A 48 -12.37 5.15 28.18
CA ALA A 48 -13.27 5.47 27.08
C ALA A 48 -14.64 4.77 27.24
N PRO A 49 -15.77 5.43 26.89
CA PRO A 49 -17.10 4.83 26.85
C PRO A 49 -17.11 3.55 26.01
N ARG A 50 -17.81 2.52 26.49
CA ARG A 50 -17.90 1.24 25.78
C ARG A 50 -18.92 1.29 24.65
N ALA A 51 -18.80 0.35 23.71
CA ALA A 51 -19.67 0.23 22.53
C ALA A 51 -21.18 0.14 22.85
N GLU A 52 -21.52 -0.43 24.01
CA GLU A 52 -22.89 -0.61 24.47
C GLU A 52 -23.53 0.68 25.02
N GLU A 53 -22.70 1.68 25.33
CA GLU A 53 -23.20 2.96 25.81
C GLU A 53 -23.86 3.76 24.69
N GLY A 54 -24.90 4.52 25.02
CA GLY A 54 -25.61 5.39 24.08
C GLY A 54 -25.12 6.85 24.14
N ALA A 55 -25.04 7.49 22.97
CA ALA A 55 -24.85 8.93 22.80
C ALA A 55 -25.86 9.48 21.78
N ALA A 56 -26.20 10.77 21.90
CA ALA A 56 -27.04 11.43 20.89
C ALA A 56 -26.25 11.67 19.60
N GLU A 57 -24.99 12.08 19.75
CA GLU A 57 -24.07 12.37 18.65
C GLU A 57 -22.65 11.90 19.01
N VAL A 58 -21.98 11.25 18.07
CA VAL A 58 -20.56 10.85 18.16
C VAL A 58 -19.79 11.55 17.06
N LEU A 59 -18.70 12.22 17.43
CA LEU A 59 -17.77 12.86 16.51
C LEU A 59 -16.45 12.09 16.51
N VAL A 60 -15.95 11.73 15.34
CA VAL A 60 -14.60 11.17 15.15
C VAL A 60 -13.81 12.11 14.27
N LEU A 61 -12.77 12.72 14.84
CA LEU A 61 -11.95 13.76 14.22
C LEU A 61 -10.54 13.21 13.94
N ALA A 62 -10.16 13.07 12.68
CA ALA A 62 -8.83 12.62 12.30
C ALA A 62 -8.03 13.77 11.66
N ARG A 63 -6.72 13.84 11.90
CA ARG A 63 -5.86 14.81 11.20
C ARG A 63 -5.77 14.46 9.72
N THR A 64 -5.50 13.20 9.39
CA THR A 64 -5.31 12.70 8.03
C THR A 64 -6.12 11.42 7.75
N PRO A 65 -6.31 11.01 6.48
CA PRO A 65 -6.88 9.70 6.15
C PRO A 65 -6.12 8.53 6.78
N THR A 66 -4.79 8.63 6.90
CA THR A 66 -3.97 7.62 7.62
C THR A 66 -4.37 7.52 9.10
N ASP A 67 -4.61 8.65 9.76
CA ASP A 67 -5.07 8.65 11.15
C ASP A 67 -6.50 8.13 11.29
N LEU A 68 -7.34 8.41 10.30
CA LEU A 68 -8.70 7.85 10.24
C LEU A 68 -8.68 6.32 10.09
N ARG A 69 -7.79 5.77 9.25
CA ARG A 69 -7.59 4.31 9.14
C ARG A 69 -7.21 3.73 10.49
N ARG A 70 -6.26 4.35 11.20
CA ARG A 70 -5.86 3.89 12.54
C ARG A 70 -7.01 3.94 13.55
N ALA A 71 -7.82 5.01 13.55
CA ALA A 71 -9.02 5.09 14.37
C ALA A 71 -10.03 3.98 14.06
N ALA A 72 -10.14 3.55 12.79
CA ALA A 72 -11.04 2.48 12.36
C ALA A 72 -10.72 1.12 13.00
N THR A 73 -9.46 0.89 13.39
CA THR A 73 -9.03 -0.29 14.13
C THR A 73 -9.73 -0.40 15.48
N LEU A 74 -10.12 0.73 16.06
CA LEU A 74 -10.82 0.83 17.34
C LEU A 74 -12.33 0.95 17.17
N GLN A 75 -12.88 0.72 15.96
CA GLN A 75 -14.29 0.97 15.69
C GLN A 75 -15.25 0.22 16.63
N SER A 76 -14.85 -0.95 17.13
CA SER A 76 -15.66 -1.75 18.08
C SER A 76 -15.71 -1.17 19.49
N THR A 77 -14.91 -0.16 19.84
CA THR A 77 -15.01 0.54 21.13
C THR A 77 -16.02 1.69 21.08
N LEU A 78 -16.34 2.19 19.87
CA LEU A 78 -17.19 3.36 19.72
C LEU A 78 -18.66 3.07 20.06
N PRO A 79 -19.32 3.96 20.82
CA PRO A 79 -20.68 3.77 21.33
C PRO A 79 -21.77 3.82 20.25
N MET A 80 -22.99 3.47 20.65
CA MET A 80 -24.19 3.61 19.84
C MET A 80 -24.59 5.09 19.72
N ALA A 81 -24.93 5.55 18.52
CA ALA A 81 -25.37 6.94 18.30
C ALA A 81 -26.49 7.08 17.27
N THR A 82 -27.31 8.12 17.42
CA THR A 82 -28.32 8.53 16.42
C THR A 82 -27.76 9.49 15.37
N ARG A 83 -26.62 10.14 15.64
CA ARG A 83 -25.89 10.95 14.67
C ARG A 83 -24.40 10.65 14.80
N VAL A 84 -23.73 10.45 13.67
CA VAL A 84 -22.28 10.21 13.64
C VAL A 84 -21.65 11.18 12.66
N VAL A 85 -20.65 11.93 13.11
CA VAL A 85 -19.88 12.85 12.29
C VAL A 85 -18.45 12.33 12.23
N VAL A 86 -17.94 12.13 11.03
CA VAL A 86 -16.55 11.77 10.79
C VAL A 86 -15.92 12.91 10.00
N ALA A 87 -14.89 13.54 10.56
CA ALA A 87 -14.19 14.65 9.94
C ALA A 87 -12.70 14.33 9.78
N VAL A 88 -12.14 14.68 8.63
CA VAL A 88 -10.71 14.60 8.35
C VAL A 88 -10.23 16.01 8.06
N GLU A 89 -9.27 16.52 8.85
CA GLU A 89 -8.80 17.91 8.74
C GLU A 89 -8.07 18.17 7.43
N GLU A 90 -7.20 17.25 7.04
CA GLU A 90 -6.37 17.40 5.87
C GLU A 90 -6.33 16.16 5.00
N THR A 91 -6.53 16.34 3.70
CA THR A 91 -6.46 15.25 2.72
C THR A 91 -5.60 15.65 1.52
N PRO A 92 -4.80 14.72 0.95
CA PRO A 92 -4.15 14.95 -0.33
C PRO A 92 -5.13 15.28 -1.46
N HIS A 93 -4.66 16.02 -2.46
CA HIS A 93 -5.52 16.59 -3.52
C HIS A 93 -6.20 15.53 -4.42
N TRP A 94 -5.70 14.29 -4.46
CA TRP A 94 -6.25 13.21 -5.27
C TRP A 94 -7.40 12.48 -4.58
N TYR A 95 -7.64 12.70 -3.29
CA TYR A 95 -8.81 12.15 -2.63
C TYR A 95 -10.08 12.83 -3.15
N THR A 96 -11.01 11.99 -3.61
CA THR A 96 -12.35 12.42 -3.98
C THR A 96 -13.26 12.44 -2.75
N ALA A 97 -14.50 12.92 -2.93
CA ALA A 97 -15.49 12.89 -1.87
C ALA A 97 -15.66 11.44 -1.36
N PRO A 98 -15.50 11.18 -0.04
CA PRO A 98 -15.67 9.84 0.54
C PRO A 98 -17.17 9.52 0.65
N VAL A 99 -17.82 9.27 -0.49
CA VAL A 99 -19.24 8.92 -0.54
C VAL A 99 -19.43 7.53 0.04
N LEU A 100 -20.21 7.36 1.10
CA LEU A 100 -20.41 6.05 1.70
C LEU A 100 -21.31 5.18 0.82
N SER A 101 -20.82 4.00 0.44
CA SER A 101 -21.65 2.96 -0.16
C SER A 101 -22.31 2.14 0.95
N PRO A 102 -23.65 2.00 0.97
CA PRO A 102 -24.33 1.15 1.94
C PRO A 102 -23.90 -0.31 1.71
N THR A 103 -22.98 -0.79 2.54
CA THR A 103 -22.52 -2.19 2.48
C THR A 103 -23.72 -3.14 2.58
N PRO A 104 -23.79 -4.21 1.77
CA PRO A 104 -24.91 -5.17 1.80
C PRO A 104 -25.17 -5.78 3.18
N ALA A 105 -24.11 -5.94 4.00
CA ALA A 105 -24.18 -6.56 5.33
C ALA A 105 -25.01 -5.77 6.35
N HIS A 106 -25.03 -4.44 6.26
CA HIS A 106 -25.70 -3.60 7.26
C HIS A 106 -26.99 -2.96 6.74
N ARG A 107 -27.16 -2.89 5.41
CA ARG A 107 -28.32 -2.32 4.68
C ARG A 107 -28.74 -0.90 5.10
N TRP A 108 -28.01 -0.28 6.03
CA TRP A 108 -28.19 1.06 6.58
C TRP A 108 -29.68 1.43 6.77
N ARG A 109 -30.52 0.49 7.23
CA ARG A 109 -32.00 0.62 7.21
C ARG A 109 -32.51 1.79 8.06
N SER A 110 -31.74 2.18 9.07
CA SER A 110 -32.08 3.29 9.95
C SER A 110 -31.52 4.63 9.47
N LEU A 111 -30.69 4.68 8.42
CA LEU A 111 -30.12 5.91 7.88
C LEU A 111 -31.24 6.82 7.35
N THR A 112 -31.32 8.03 7.88
CA THR A 112 -32.30 9.06 7.47
C THR A 112 -31.64 10.24 6.77
N GLU A 113 -30.35 10.48 7.04
CA GLU A 113 -29.59 11.59 6.47
C GLU A 113 -28.15 11.13 6.22
N LEU A 114 -27.60 11.43 5.05
CA LEU A 114 -26.18 11.29 4.76
C LEU A 114 -25.71 12.54 4.03
N ARG A 115 -24.73 13.24 4.61
CA ARG A 115 -24.12 14.43 4.01
C ARG A 115 -22.62 14.24 3.92
N VAL A 116 -22.08 14.30 2.71
CA VAL A 116 -20.64 14.31 2.46
C VAL A 116 -20.30 15.66 1.85
N HIS A 117 -19.42 16.41 2.50
CA HIS A 117 -19.09 17.76 2.06
C HIS A 117 -17.70 18.18 2.52
N GLN A 118 -17.19 19.22 1.89
CA GLN A 118 -15.88 19.82 2.16
C GLN A 118 -16.12 21.27 2.59
N PRO A 119 -16.31 21.53 3.91
CA PRO A 119 -16.58 22.89 4.41
C PRO A 119 -15.47 23.88 4.10
N GLU A 120 -14.23 23.39 4.17
CA GLU A 120 -12.99 24.11 3.88
C GLU A 120 -12.04 23.12 3.21
N ARG A 121 -11.34 23.54 2.15
CA ARG A 121 -10.26 22.71 1.59
C ARG A 121 -9.04 22.77 2.50
N PRO A 122 -8.37 21.65 2.81
CA PRO A 122 -8.52 20.30 2.25
C PRO A 122 -9.32 19.30 3.13
N ALA A 123 -10.22 19.78 3.98
CA ALA A 123 -10.98 18.93 4.91
C ALA A 123 -12.15 18.21 4.25
N TRP A 124 -12.54 17.06 4.80
CA TRP A 124 -13.76 16.34 4.44
C TRP A 124 -14.59 16.00 5.67
N VAL A 125 -15.90 16.15 5.57
CA VAL A 125 -16.85 15.85 6.64
C VAL A 125 -17.97 14.95 6.11
N VAL A 126 -18.18 13.83 6.80
CA VAL A 126 -19.27 12.89 6.61
C VAL A 126 -20.19 12.96 7.82
N GLU A 127 -21.45 13.30 7.61
CA GLU A 127 -22.49 13.28 8.63
C GLU A 127 -23.53 12.22 8.28
N ALA A 128 -23.78 11.30 9.21
CA ALA A 128 -24.80 10.28 9.09
C ALA A 128 -25.81 10.39 10.24
N GLY A 129 -27.08 10.60 9.91
CA GLY A 129 -28.20 10.62 10.84
C GLY A 129 -29.01 9.33 10.76
N PHE A 130 -29.42 8.79 11.90
CA PHE A 130 -30.16 7.55 12.01
C PHE A 130 -31.43 7.71 12.84
N SER A 131 -32.51 7.07 12.38
CA SER A 131 -33.79 6.97 13.09
C SER A 131 -33.72 6.19 14.41
N LYS A 132 -32.67 5.38 14.62
CA LYS A 132 -32.41 4.60 15.83
C LYS A 132 -30.90 4.58 16.14
N PRO A 133 -30.50 4.48 17.42
CA PRO A 133 -29.09 4.32 17.78
C PRO A 133 -28.43 3.18 17.00
N THR A 134 -27.30 3.48 16.36
CA THR A 134 -26.52 2.56 15.53
C THR A 134 -25.05 2.61 15.97
N PRO A 135 -24.27 1.51 15.89
CA PRO A 135 -22.86 1.54 16.30
C PRO A 135 -22.08 2.57 15.49
N ALA A 136 -21.50 3.58 16.15
CA ALA A 136 -20.79 4.67 15.46
C ALA A 136 -19.56 4.17 14.68
N GLY A 137 -18.92 3.11 15.17
CA GLY A 137 -17.83 2.42 14.49
C GLY A 137 -18.15 1.94 13.07
N ARG A 138 -19.40 1.60 12.78
CA ARG A 138 -19.80 1.18 11.42
C ARG A 138 -19.74 2.34 10.42
N THR A 139 -20.09 3.55 10.86
CA THR A 139 -19.97 4.76 10.04
C THR A 139 -18.50 5.09 9.82
N LEU A 140 -17.68 5.04 10.87
CA LEU A 140 -16.23 5.24 10.77
C LEU A 140 -15.59 4.28 9.76
N ALA A 141 -15.84 2.97 9.91
CA ALA A 141 -15.30 1.95 9.01
C ALA A 141 -15.81 2.12 7.57
N ALA A 142 -17.05 2.58 7.37
CA ALA A 142 -17.57 2.88 6.04
C ALA A 142 -16.92 4.12 5.41
N THR A 143 -16.66 5.17 6.18
CA THR A 143 -15.92 6.36 5.72
C THR A 143 -14.51 5.99 5.29
N VAL A 144 -13.81 5.16 6.08
CA VAL A 144 -12.47 4.66 5.74
C VAL A 144 -12.47 3.87 4.43
N ARG A 145 -13.43 2.97 4.24
CA ARG A 145 -13.61 2.26 2.96
C ARG A 145 -13.93 3.20 1.80
N ALA A 146 -14.67 4.27 2.03
CA ALA A 146 -14.99 5.25 0.98
C ALA A 146 -13.72 5.99 0.51
N PHE A 147 -12.83 6.37 1.43
CA PHE A 147 -11.51 6.91 1.06
C PHE A 147 -10.64 5.90 0.29
N ALA A 148 -10.84 4.61 0.51
CA ALA A 148 -10.15 3.53 -0.20
C ALA A 148 -10.87 3.04 -1.47
N GLY A 149 -11.84 3.80 -2.02
CA GLY A 149 -12.53 3.43 -3.26
C GLY A 149 -13.50 2.25 -3.14
N HIS A 150 -14.04 2.00 -1.93
CA HIS A 150 -14.96 0.88 -1.62
C HIS A 150 -14.38 -0.53 -1.79
N ARG A 151 -13.07 -0.65 -1.76
CA ARG A 151 -12.38 -1.94 -1.71
C ARG A 151 -12.97 -2.87 -0.65
N MET A 152 -13.24 -4.12 -1.04
CA MET A 152 -13.38 -5.21 -0.07
C MET A 152 -11.99 -5.59 0.41
N ASP A 153 -11.65 -5.15 1.62
CA ASP A 153 -10.38 -5.54 2.24
C ASP A 153 -10.44 -7.02 2.65
N ALA A 154 -9.44 -7.78 2.21
CA ALA A 154 -9.14 -9.05 2.85
C ALA A 154 -8.73 -8.74 4.29
N VAL A 155 -9.66 -8.94 5.22
CA VAL A 155 -9.37 -8.95 6.65
C VAL A 155 -8.58 -10.22 6.90
N ALA A 156 -7.28 -10.14 6.68
CA ALA A 156 -6.40 -11.30 6.78
C ALA A 156 -6.35 -11.77 8.23
N ALA A 157 -6.52 -13.07 8.43
CA ALA A 157 -6.11 -13.72 9.67
C ALA A 157 -4.63 -13.37 9.95
N PRO A 158 -4.23 -13.25 11.22
CA PRO A 158 -5.04 -13.43 12.42
C PRO A 158 -5.93 -12.22 12.74
N VAL A 159 -6.99 -12.47 13.51
CA VAL A 159 -7.72 -11.44 14.23
C VAL A 159 -6.79 -10.85 15.29
N ALA A 160 -6.45 -9.57 15.11
CA ALA A 160 -5.55 -8.84 15.98
C ALA A 160 -6.19 -8.51 17.34
N GLY A 161 -5.69 -9.08 18.43
CA GLY A 161 -5.94 -8.55 19.78
C GLY A 161 -5.02 -7.37 20.05
N LEU A 162 -5.57 -6.22 20.47
CA LEU A 162 -4.80 -5.00 20.69
C LEU A 162 -5.07 -4.42 22.07
N ALA A 163 -4.03 -4.14 22.85
CA ALA A 163 -4.19 -3.58 24.19
C ALA A 163 -3.17 -2.47 24.47
N GLY A 164 -3.60 -1.42 25.17
CA GLY A 164 -2.74 -0.33 25.62
C GLY A 164 -2.60 0.85 24.65
N PRO A 165 -1.92 1.94 25.08
CA PRO A 165 -1.80 3.18 24.32
C PRO A 165 -1.07 3.00 22.99
N GLY A 166 -1.60 3.57 21.91
CA GLY A 166 -0.99 3.49 20.58
C GLY A 166 -1.02 2.10 19.94
N ALA A 167 -1.67 1.09 20.54
CA ALA A 167 -1.74 -0.27 20.00
C ALA A 167 -2.36 -0.32 18.59
N ALA A 168 -3.23 0.64 18.25
CA ALA A 168 -3.82 0.77 16.92
C ALA A 168 -2.77 0.99 15.81
N HIS A 169 -1.57 1.51 16.12
CA HIS A 169 -0.46 1.60 15.16
C HIS A 169 0.03 0.24 14.67
N TRP A 170 -0.20 -0.86 15.41
CA TRP A 170 0.24 -2.20 15.03
C TRP A 170 -0.66 -2.85 13.98
N ARG A 171 -1.90 -2.40 13.84
CA ARG A 171 -2.86 -2.95 12.86
C ARG A 171 -3.76 -1.83 12.28
N PRO A 172 -3.19 -0.86 11.55
CA PRO A 172 -3.94 0.29 11.08
C PRO A 172 -4.99 -0.10 10.03
N GLY A 173 -6.21 0.43 10.15
CA GLY A 173 -7.27 0.25 9.16
C GLY A 173 -8.02 -1.08 9.21
N ASP A 174 -7.79 -1.93 10.21
CA ASP A 174 -8.46 -3.22 10.34
C ASP A 174 -9.67 -3.14 11.29
N PRO A 175 -10.91 -2.99 10.76
CA PRO A 175 -12.10 -2.90 11.60
C PRO A 175 -12.46 -4.22 12.30
N ASN A 176 -11.72 -5.30 12.02
CA ASN A 176 -11.87 -6.60 12.68
C ASN A 176 -10.87 -6.83 13.80
N ALA A 177 -10.00 -5.87 14.14
CA ALA A 177 -9.21 -5.96 15.36
C ALA A 177 -10.12 -6.04 16.60
N ALA A 178 -9.61 -6.61 17.69
CA ALA A 178 -10.28 -6.75 18.98
C ALA A 178 -9.51 -5.95 20.05
N PRO A 179 -9.91 -4.69 20.29
CA PRO A 179 -9.33 -3.87 21.33
C PRO A 179 -9.66 -4.40 22.73
N ALA A 180 -8.71 -4.25 23.66
CA ALA A 180 -8.82 -4.64 25.06
C ALA A 180 -8.12 -3.60 25.96
N GLY A 181 -8.45 -3.63 27.26
CA GLY A 181 -7.68 -2.88 28.25
C GLY A 181 -6.27 -3.44 28.41
N VAL A 182 -5.34 -2.65 28.94
CA VAL A 182 -3.92 -3.05 29.15
C VAL A 182 -3.76 -4.29 30.05
N THR A 183 -4.75 -4.58 30.90
CA THR A 183 -4.79 -5.77 31.77
C THR A 183 -5.49 -6.97 31.14
N GLY A 184 -6.06 -6.83 29.95
CA GLY A 184 -6.87 -7.86 29.31
C GLY A 184 -8.13 -8.25 30.09
N PRO A 185 -8.72 -9.42 29.79
CA PRO A 185 -8.46 -10.25 28.60
C PRO A 185 -8.94 -9.58 27.33
N VAL A 186 -8.65 -10.15 26.16
CA VAL A 186 -9.31 -9.71 24.92
C VAL A 186 -10.75 -10.21 24.94
N PRO A 187 -11.78 -9.34 24.75
CA PRO A 187 -13.16 -9.78 24.82
C PRO A 187 -13.49 -10.82 23.74
N ASP A 188 -14.16 -11.92 24.13
CA ASP A 188 -14.64 -12.94 23.20
C ASP A 188 -15.58 -12.35 22.14
N ARG A 189 -15.56 -12.93 20.94
CA ARG A 189 -16.34 -12.47 19.79
C ARG A 189 -17.08 -13.64 19.17
N PHE A 190 -18.42 -13.52 19.11
CA PHE A 190 -19.29 -14.51 18.46
C PHE A 190 -19.07 -15.95 18.94
N GLY A 191 -18.77 -16.15 20.23
CA GLY A 191 -18.51 -17.47 20.80
C GLY A 191 -17.11 -18.04 20.50
N ALA A 192 -16.19 -17.23 19.98
CA ALA A 192 -14.78 -17.54 19.79
C ALA A 192 -13.90 -16.54 20.55
N ARG A 193 -12.60 -16.84 20.65
CA ARG A 193 -11.61 -15.94 21.25
C ARG A 193 -11.60 -14.60 20.50
N GLY A 194 -11.37 -13.52 21.25
CA GLY A 194 -11.38 -12.17 20.69
C GLY A 194 -10.29 -11.89 19.66
N GLY A 195 -9.12 -12.51 19.80
CA GLY A 195 -8.01 -12.42 18.85
C GLY A 195 -7.15 -13.69 18.85
N ASP A 196 -6.46 -13.94 17.74
CA ASP A 196 -5.56 -15.09 17.61
C ASP A 196 -4.14 -14.76 18.08
N LEU A 197 -3.74 -13.48 17.97
CA LEU A 197 -2.47 -12.95 18.45
C LEU A 197 -2.72 -11.60 19.12
N VAL A 198 -2.14 -11.40 20.31
CA VAL A 198 -2.33 -10.19 21.11
C VAL A 198 -1.06 -9.36 21.12
N VAL A 199 -1.14 -8.11 20.66
CA VAL A 199 -0.08 -7.11 20.83
C VAL A 199 -0.51 -6.15 21.92
N ARG A 200 0.36 -5.97 22.93
CA ARG A 200 0.10 -5.08 24.06
C ARG A 200 1.19 -4.02 24.15
N THR A 201 0.81 -2.75 24.16
CA THR A 201 1.75 -1.65 24.38
C THR A 201 1.81 -1.25 25.85
N VAL A 202 3.01 -1.19 26.43
CA VAL A 202 3.23 -1.05 27.87
C VAL A 202 4.40 -0.12 28.23
N GLY A 203 4.42 0.33 29.48
CA GLY A 203 5.57 1.02 30.09
C GLY A 203 6.63 0.05 30.64
N GLN A 204 7.57 0.58 31.44
CA GLN A 204 8.71 -0.16 32.01
C GLN A 204 8.28 -1.26 33.02
N ASP A 205 7.10 -1.14 33.63
CA ASP A 205 6.53 -2.11 34.56
C ASP A 205 5.07 -2.43 34.19
N PRO A 206 4.82 -3.35 33.25
CA PRO A 206 3.46 -3.66 32.80
C PRO A 206 2.64 -4.32 33.91
N PRO A 207 1.34 -3.97 34.05
CA PRO A 207 0.45 -4.71 34.94
C PRO A 207 0.28 -6.16 34.44
N ALA A 208 -0.04 -7.05 35.37
CA ALA A 208 -0.30 -8.46 35.05
C ALA A 208 -1.46 -8.60 34.04
N TRP A 209 -1.28 -9.49 33.06
CA TRP A 209 -2.35 -9.88 32.15
C TRP A 209 -3.32 -10.80 32.88
N SER A 210 -4.62 -10.50 32.81
CA SER A 210 -5.68 -11.24 33.52
C SER A 210 -6.29 -12.39 32.72
N GLY A 211 -5.98 -12.48 31.42
CA GLY A 211 -6.50 -13.49 30.51
C GLY A 211 -5.60 -14.72 30.31
N GLY A 212 -6.07 -15.68 29.53
CA GLY A 212 -5.32 -16.89 29.17
C GLY A 212 -4.41 -16.72 27.95
N GLU A 213 -4.43 -15.56 27.31
CA GLU A 213 -3.55 -15.17 26.20
C GLU A 213 -2.15 -14.79 26.72
N ILE A 214 -1.15 -14.90 25.85
CA ILE A 214 0.21 -14.40 26.12
C ILE A 214 0.41 -13.16 25.23
N PRO A 215 0.27 -11.94 25.77
CA PRO A 215 0.46 -10.74 24.98
C PRO A 215 1.93 -10.56 24.58
N MET A 216 2.14 -10.10 23.36
CA MET A 216 3.43 -9.61 22.89
C MET A 216 3.60 -8.16 23.31
N ASP A 217 4.39 -7.97 24.37
CA ASP A 217 4.62 -6.65 24.94
C ASP A 217 5.53 -5.81 24.05
N ARG A 218 5.12 -4.56 23.83
CA ARG A 218 5.83 -3.56 23.04
C ARG A 218 5.90 -2.27 23.83
N PRO A 219 6.97 -1.50 23.73
CA PRO A 219 7.06 -0.26 24.50
C PRO A 219 6.05 0.75 23.93
N VAL A 220 5.41 1.52 24.82
CA VAL A 220 4.75 2.77 24.42
C VAL A 220 5.78 3.73 23.81
N ALA A 221 5.35 4.56 22.86
CA ALA A 221 6.26 5.42 22.11
C ALA A 221 7.08 6.36 23.01
N GLU A 222 6.47 6.85 24.10
CA GLU A 222 7.09 7.77 25.07
C GLU A 222 8.27 7.13 25.81
N LEU A 223 8.17 5.82 26.09
CA LEU A 223 9.24 5.06 26.76
C LEU A 223 10.50 5.00 25.89
N MET A 224 10.32 4.98 24.57
CA MET A 224 11.38 4.93 23.57
C MET A 224 11.80 6.33 23.08
N SER A 225 11.67 7.36 23.93
CA SER A 225 12.20 8.69 23.65
C SER A 225 13.65 8.83 24.13
N TRP A 226 14.45 9.66 23.44
CA TRP A 226 15.83 9.93 23.90
C TRP A 226 15.86 10.58 25.28
N GLU A 227 14.85 11.39 25.60
CA GLU A 227 14.70 11.97 26.93
C GLU A 227 14.54 10.90 28.01
N ARG A 228 13.70 9.88 27.79
CA ARG A 228 13.50 8.79 28.76
C ARG A 228 14.71 7.87 28.85
N ILE A 229 15.28 7.48 27.71
CA ILE A 229 16.48 6.63 27.64
C ILE A 229 17.68 7.32 28.33
N GLY A 230 17.81 8.63 28.17
CA GLY A 230 18.93 9.41 28.71
C GLY A 230 18.83 9.76 30.21
N ARG A 231 17.68 9.56 30.86
CA ARG A 231 17.52 9.79 32.31
C ARG A 231 18.24 8.69 33.11
N PRO A 232 18.66 8.94 34.37
CA PRO A 232 19.20 7.89 35.23
C PRO A 232 18.26 6.68 35.32
N GLY A 233 18.79 5.48 35.10
CA GLY A 233 17.99 4.24 35.00
C GLY A 233 17.42 3.96 33.60
N GLY A 234 17.37 4.95 32.70
CA GLY A 234 16.81 4.79 31.35
C GLY A 234 17.59 3.83 30.44
N ALA A 235 18.85 3.52 30.77
CA ALA A 235 19.63 2.50 30.09
C ALA A 235 19.07 1.07 30.29
N GLU A 236 18.27 0.84 31.34
CA GLU A 236 17.60 -0.44 31.58
C GLU A 236 16.54 -0.73 30.52
N ILE A 237 15.85 0.32 30.01
CA ILE A 237 14.87 0.23 28.91
C ILE A 237 15.49 -0.48 27.70
N LEU A 238 16.78 -0.23 27.42
CA LEU A 238 17.50 -0.80 26.28
C LEU A 238 18.11 -2.19 26.52
N ARG A 239 18.11 -2.67 27.77
CA ARG A 239 18.64 -4.00 28.14
C ARG A 239 17.56 -5.07 28.16
N ASP A 240 16.31 -4.66 28.35
CA ASP A 240 15.16 -5.55 28.33
C ASP A 240 14.66 -5.79 26.90
N ASP A 241 13.94 -6.90 26.68
CA ASP A 241 13.35 -7.27 25.37
C ASP A 241 12.44 -6.17 24.78
N LEU A 242 11.92 -5.26 25.63
CA LEU A 242 11.11 -4.11 25.22
C LEU A 242 11.91 -3.08 24.40
N GLY A 243 13.21 -2.94 24.63
CA GLY A 243 14.06 -1.95 23.98
C GLY A 243 14.89 -2.49 22.82
N ASP A 244 14.72 -3.76 22.44
CA ASP A 244 15.45 -4.36 21.33
C ASP A 244 15.06 -3.71 20.00
N LEU A 245 16.03 -3.10 19.32
CA LEU A 245 15.86 -2.50 17.99
C LEU A 245 16.74 -3.19 16.95
N SER A 246 17.13 -4.44 17.20
CA SER A 246 17.95 -5.23 16.28
C SER A 246 17.15 -5.79 15.09
N GLU A 247 15.84 -5.97 15.24
CA GLU A 247 14.98 -6.62 14.26
C GLU A 247 13.76 -5.77 13.86
N PRO A 248 13.25 -5.89 12.62
CA PRO A 248 12.09 -5.13 12.16
C PRO A 248 10.84 -5.28 13.05
N ARG A 249 10.62 -6.45 13.67
CA ARG A 249 9.41 -6.77 14.44
C ARG A 249 9.16 -5.87 15.67
N THR A 250 10.13 -5.06 16.06
CA THR A 250 10.08 -4.27 17.29
C THR A 250 9.51 -2.87 17.11
N ILE A 251 9.28 -2.44 15.86
CA ILE A 251 8.57 -1.19 15.55
C ILE A 251 7.21 -1.47 14.90
N PRO A 252 6.20 -0.59 15.10
CA PRO A 252 4.93 -0.69 14.37
C PRO A 252 5.13 -0.73 12.84
N PRO A 253 4.25 -1.42 12.09
CA PRO A 253 4.33 -1.48 10.63
C PRO A 253 4.04 -0.11 9.98
N VAL A 254 4.42 -0.02 8.71
CA VAL A 254 3.91 1.02 7.80
C VAL A 254 2.47 0.67 7.43
N ASP A 255 1.55 1.64 7.47
CA ASP A 255 0.22 1.51 6.84
C ASP A 255 0.40 1.55 5.32
N ASP A 256 0.72 0.40 4.74
CA ASP A 256 1.03 0.23 3.32
C ASP A 256 -0.18 0.51 2.41
N ARG A 257 -1.37 0.76 2.97
CA ARG A 257 -2.57 1.19 2.22
C ARG A 257 -2.68 2.71 2.08
N SER A 258 -2.05 3.49 2.94
CA SER A 258 -2.01 4.96 2.81
C SER A 258 -0.62 5.49 2.47
N VAL A 259 0.44 4.87 3.01
CA VAL A 259 1.85 5.23 2.81
C VAL A 259 2.48 4.24 1.83
N ASN A 260 2.41 4.57 0.55
CA ASN A 260 2.85 3.71 -0.55
C ASN A 260 3.27 4.54 -1.78
N PRO A 261 3.71 3.92 -2.88
CA PRO A 261 4.23 4.65 -4.04
C PRO A 261 3.18 5.37 -4.89
N MET A 262 1.88 5.27 -4.59
CA MET A 262 0.84 5.89 -5.42
C MET A 262 1.05 7.40 -5.57
N ASN A 263 1.00 7.88 -6.81
CA ASN A 263 1.28 9.25 -7.23
C ASN A 263 2.78 9.65 -7.16
N PHE A 264 3.71 8.69 -7.22
CA PHE A 264 5.13 9.00 -7.39
C PHE A 264 5.37 9.94 -8.58
N LEU A 265 6.23 10.95 -8.39
CA LEU A 265 6.59 11.90 -9.42
C LEU A 265 7.89 11.46 -10.09
N THR A 266 7.85 11.13 -11.37
CA THR A 266 9.06 10.74 -12.12
C THR A 266 10.00 11.93 -12.37
N VAL A 267 9.46 13.15 -12.38
CA VAL A 267 10.20 14.41 -12.45
C VAL A 267 9.85 15.28 -11.24
N PRO A 268 10.72 15.34 -10.21
CA PRO A 268 10.48 16.15 -9.02
C PRO A 268 10.63 17.66 -9.33
N SER A 269 9.91 18.51 -8.59
CA SER A 269 9.94 19.97 -8.74
C SER A 269 10.84 20.69 -7.73
N LEU A 270 11.25 20.00 -6.66
CA LEU A 270 12.12 20.51 -5.61
C LEU A 270 13.46 19.75 -5.61
N GLY A 271 14.50 20.39 -5.09
CA GLY A 271 15.83 19.81 -4.94
C GLY A 271 15.94 18.74 -3.85
N MET A 272 17.16 18.56 -3.34
CA MET A 272 17.40 17.68 -2.20
C MET A 272 16.86 18.30 -0.92
N ALA A 273 16.25 17.45 -0.10
CA ALA A 273 15.78 17.81 1.23
C ALA A 273 16.63 17.10 2.29
N GLU A 274 16.57 17.63 3.51
CA GLU A 274 17.22 17.08 4.68
C GLU A 274 16.15 16.54 5.63
N LEU A 275 16.33 15.32 6.13
CA LEU A 275 15.64 14.86 7.30
C LEU A 275 16.28 15.56 8.51
N SER A 276 15.60 16.58 9.00
CA SER A 276 16.04 17.47 10.08
C SER A 276 15.09 17.36 11.28
N VAL A 277 15.26 18.22 12.27
CA VAL A 277 14.42 18.24 13.46
C VAL A 277 13.87 19.65 13.66
N GLU A 278 12.57 19.72 13.92
CA GLU A 278 11.87 20.93 14.33
C GLU A 278 11.07 20.66 15.59
N SER A 279 11.26 21.49 16.62
CA SER A 279 10.59 21.35 17.92
C SER A 279 10.71 19.94 18.52
N GLY A 280 11.91 19.33 18.42
CA GLY A 280 12.20 17.99 18.96
C GLY A 280 11.63 16.82 18.16
N ARG A 281 10.94 17.07 17.03
CA ARG A 281 10.37 16.03 16.16
C ARG A 281 11.03 16.03 14.79
N TRP A 282 11.07 14.87 14.15
CA TRP A 282 11.57 14.76 12.80
C TRP A 282 10.75 15.62 11.84
N ALA A 283 11.44 16.25 10.90
CA ALA A 283 10.87 17.11 9.88
C ALA A 283 11.63 16.94 8.56
N VAL A 284 10.95 17.12 7.45
CA VAL A 284 11.62 17.23 6.14
C VAL A 284 11.74 18.70 5.80
N VAL A 285 12.98 19.17 5.63
CA VAL A 285 13.29 20.57 5.31
C VAL A 285 13.93 20.63 3.93
N CYS A 286 13.38 21.44 3.03
CA CYS A 286 13.91 21.66 1.69
C CYS A 286 14.13 23.16 1.49
N GLU A 287 15.34 23.56 1.12
CA GLU A 287 15.69 24.98 0.86
C GLU A 287 15.32 25.92 2.03
N GLY A 288 15.52 25.46 3.26
CA GLY A 288 15.19 26.22 4.48
C GLY A 288 13.71 26.26 4.86
N ARG A 289 12.82 25.67 4.05
CA ARG A 289 11.39 25.54 4.32
C ARG A 289 11.06 24.16 4.86
N THR A 290 10.42 24.09 6.01
CA THR A 290 9.83 22.84 6.51
C THR A 290 8.65 22.44 5.65
N LEU A 291 8.75 21.27 5.02
CA LEU A 291 7.68 20.67 4.23
C LEU A 291 6.68 19.94 5.11
N THR A 292 7.16 19.19 6.10
CA THR A 292 6.31 18.53 7.09
C THR A 292 7.07 18.23 8.38
N VAL A 293 6.34 18.11 9.48
CA VAL A 293 6.83 17.66 10.80
C VAL A 293 6.04 16.41 11.18
N PHE A 294 6.75 15.32 11.45
CA PHE A 294 6.13 14.04 11.79
C PHE A 294 5.62 14.05 13.23
N GLY A 295 4.66 13.16 13.52
CA GLY A 295 4.20 12.96 14.89
C GLY A 295 5.30 12.39 15.79
N SER A 296 5.17 12.56 17.10
CA SER A 296 6.11 12.00 18.11
C SER A 296 6.24 10.48 17.99
N SER A 297 5.15 9.81 17.59
CA SER A 297 5.11 8.38 17.31
C SER A 297 5.96 7.96 16.09
N GLY A 298 6.37 8.90 15.23
CA GLY A 298 7.06 8.64 13.97
C GLY A 298 6.19 8.05 12.86
N CYS A 299 4.86 8.02 13.05
CA CYS A 299 3.93 7.59 12.01
C CYS A 299 3.97 8.58 10.83
N VAL A 300 4.36 8.11 9.65
CA VAL A 300 4.23 8.85 8.39
C VAL A 300 2.78 8.76 7.91
N THR A 301 2.24 9.84 7.36
CA THR A 301 0.88 9.88 6.79
C THR A 301 0.92 10.14 5.28
N ASP A 302 -0.17 9.82 4.60
CA ASP A 302 -0.42 10.16 3.19
C ASP A 302 -0.30 11.68 2.91
N VAL A 303 -0.67 12.52 3.88
CA VAL A 303 -0.48 13.98 3.82
C VAL A 303 0.99 14.37 3.88
N ASP A 304 1.77 13.76 4.78
CA ASP A 304 3.22 14.00 4.86
C ASP A 304 3.89 13.65 3.53
N VAL A 305 3.55 12.47 3.00
CA VAL A 305 4.05 11.98 1.72
C VAL A 305 3.68 12.94 0.59
N ASN A 306 2.41 13.37 0.50
CA ASN A 306 1.96 14.34 -0.52
C ASN A 306 2.84 15.60 -0.58
N ARG A 307 3.24 16.13 0.58
CA ARG A 307 4.12 17.32 0.66
C ARG A 307 5.56 17.02 0.26
N ILE A 308 6.04 15.81 0.53
CA ILE A 308 7.43 15.39 0.28
C ILE A 308 7.63 14.90 -1.16
N ARG A 309 6.61 14.36 -1.84
CA ARG A 309 6.74 13.76 -3.19
C ARG A 309 7.43 14.64 -4.24
N GLN A 310 7.39 15.96 -4.06
CA GLN A 310 8.03 16.94 -4.93
C GLN A 310 9.55 16.99 -4.80
N VAL A 311 10.15 16.40 -3.76
CA VAL A 311 11.60 16.44 -3.53
C VAL A 311 12.35 15.44 -4.41
N ARG A 312 13.59 15.81 -4.74
CA ARG A 312 14.54 14.96 -5.46
C ARG A 312 14.93 13.72 -4.66
N GLY A 313 15.22 13.91 -3.39
CA GLY A 313 15.61 12.89 -2.43
C GLY A 313 15.78 13.51 -1.05
N VAL A 314 15.85 12.67 -0.03
CA VAL A 314 16.01 13.08 1.37
C VAL A 314 17.28 12.48 1.95
N ASN A 315 18.19 13.35 2.38
CA ASN A 315 19.36 12.96 3.15
C ASN A 315 18.96 12.65 4.60
N VAL A 316 19.33 11.49 5.11
CA VAL A 316 19.06 11.08 6.49
C VAL A 316 20.32 11.32 7.33
N ASP A 317 20.38 12.44 8.04
CA ASP A 317 21.44 12.72 9.02
C ASP A 317 21.03 12.28 10.43
N TRP A 318 21.45 11.07 10.79
CA TRP A 318 21.16 10.43 12.09
C TRP A 318 21.79 11.13 13.30
N ARG A 319 22.67 12.12 13.11
CA ARG A 319 23.35 12.82 14.21
C ARG A 319 22.48 13.91 14.84
N ARG A 320 21.37 14.29 14.20
CA ARG A 320 20.46 15.33 14.71
C ARG A 320 19.61 14.77 15.85
N SER A 321 19.46 15.53 16.93
CA SER A 321 18.66 15.11 18.09
C SER A 321 17.16 15.14 17.76
N HIS A 322 16.49 13.98 17.81
CA HIS A 322 15.07 13.81 17.48
C HIS A 322 14.27 13.23 18.68
N SER A 323 13.01 12.83 18.49
CA SER A 323 12.16 12.37 19.60
C SER A 323 12.62 11.03 20.21
N GLY A 324 13.02 10.07 19.37
CA GLY A 324 13.60 8.80 19.82
C GLY A 324 13.86 7.81 18.68
N PRO A 325 14.50 6.67 18.95
CA PRO A 325 14.90 5.71 17.92
C PRO A 325 13.72 5.04 17.20
N VAL A 326 12.64 4.68 17.90
CA VAL A 326 11.44 4.10 17.26
C VAL A 326 10.81 5.07 16.27
N ALA A 327 10.67 6.35 16.66
CA ALA A 327 10.12 7.37 15.79
C ALA A 327 10.99 7.57 14.53
N ALA A 328 12.32 7.58 14.67
CA ALA A 328 13.24 7.68 13.55
C ALA A 328 13.10 6.51 12.56
N LEU A 329 13.08 5.28 13.09
CA LEU A 329 12.92 4.08 12.29
C LEU A 329 11.61 4.10 11.51
N ARG A 330 10.49 4.45 12.16
CA ARG A 330 9.18 4.52 11.51
C ARG A 330 9.11 5.60 10.42
N VAL A 331 9.74 6.76 10.64
CA VAL A 331 9.84 7.83 9.63
C VAL A 331 10.62 7.33 8.41
N VAL A 332 11.81 6.76 8.62
CA VAL A 332 12.66 6.26 7.52
C VAL A 332 11.97 5.14 6.74
N THR A 333 11.38 4.16 7.42
CA THR A 333 10.69 3.04 6.75
C THR A 333 9.43 3.51 6.03
N GLY A 334 8.69 4.46 6.60
CA GLY A 334 7.50 5.04 5.97
C GLY A 334 7.84 5.84 4.72
N LEU A 335 8.89 6.66 4.75
CA LEU A 335 9.36 7.40 3.58
C LEU A 335 9.86 6.47 2.47
N ALA A 336 10.62 5.42 2.83
CA ALA A 336 11.06 4.41 1.88
C ALA A 336 9.86 3.69 1.22
N ALA A 337 8.88 3.22 2.00
CA ALA A 337 7.67 2.57 1.49
C ALA A 337 6.83 3.48 0.59
N ALA A 338 6.80 4.80 0.88
CA ALA A 338 6.14 5.80 0.07
C ALA A 338 6.83 6.08 -1.29
N GLY A 339 8.02 5.49 -1.52
CA GLY A 339 8.83 5.73 -2.70
C GLY A 339 9.62 7.03 -2.65
N VAL A 340 9.82 7.64 -1.48
CA VAL A 340 10.72 8.81 -1.34
C VAL A 340 12.17 8.32 -1.45
N PRO A 341 12.98 8.83 -2.40
CA PRO A 341 14.39 8.45 -2.48
C PRO A 341 15.12 8.88 -1.21
N LEU A 342 15.72 7.93 -0.50
CA LEU A 342 16.47 8.16 0.73
C LEU A 342 17.95 7.85 0.50
N PHE A 343 18.82 8.64 1.11
CA PHE A 343 20.24 8.35 1.17
C PHE A 343 20.84 8.79 2.50
N SER A 344 21.94 8.17 2.91
CA SER A 344 22.67 8.54 4.12
C SER A 344 24.13 8.14 4.00
N ALA A 345 25.02 8.95 4.56
CA ALA A 345 26.45 8.62 4.62
C ALA A 345 26.73 7.38 5.49
N ALA A 346 25.92 7.16 6.54
CA ALA A 346 26.03 6.00 7.41
C ALA A 346 24.73 5.78 8.19
N VAL A 347 24.38 4.52 8.45
CA VAL A 347 23.28 4.15 9.34
C VAL A 347 23.87 3.71 10.70
N PRO A 348 23.38 4.26 11.83
CA PRO A 348 23.89 3.91 13.14
C PRO A 348 23.50 2.48 13.53
N ARG A 349 24.34 1.81 14.34
CA ARG A 349 24.13 0.42 14.76
C ARG A 349 22.81 0.17 15.50
N TRP A 350 22.29 1.17 16.22
CA TRP A 350 21.03 1.05 16.94
C TRP A 350 19.82 0.97 16.00
N ALA A 351 19.96 1.36 14.72
CA ALA A 351 18.89 1.32 13.73
C ALA A 351 18.79 -0.06 13.03
N GLY A 352 19.13 -1.15 13.73
CA GLY A 352 19.12 -2.52 13.19
C GLY A 352 17.77 -2.95 12.64
N ALA A 353 16.68 -2.43 13.22
CA ALA A 353 15.32 -2.69 12.80
C ALA A 353 15.00 -2.24 11.36
N LEU A 354 15.83 -1.41 10.71
CA LEU A 354 15.72 -1.16 9.26
C LEU A 354 15.94 -2.43 8.42
N GLY A 355 16.68 -3.40 8.95
CA GLY A 355 17.13 -4.56 8.21
C GLY A 355 18.37 -4.29 7.34
N PRO A 356 19.08 -5.36 6.94
CA PRO A 356 20.35 -5.25 6.24
C PRO A 356 20.20 -4.67 4.84
N GLU A 357 19.16 -5.06 4.09
CA GLU A 357 18.99 -4.65 2.70
C GLU A 357 18.56 -3.18 2.59
N LEU A 358 17.63 -2.71 3.42
CA LEU A 358 17.25 -1.31 3.43
C LEU A 358 18.42 -0.42 3.86
N THR A 359 19.21 -0.86 4.85
CA THR A 359 20.44 -0.19 5.28
C THR A 359 21.45 -0.09 4.13
N ARG A 360 21.66 -1.19 3.39
CA ARG A 360 22.54 -1.24 2.22
C ARG A 360 22.07 -0.28 1.14
N LEU A 361 20.77 -0.26 0.83
CA LEU A 361 20.21 0.62 -0.19
C LEU A 361 20.36 2.10 0.19
N ILE A 362 19.99 2.49 1.42
CA ILE A 362 20.11 3.88 1.89
C ILE A 362 21.57 4.38 1.86
N THR A 363 22.54 3.50 2.02
CA THR A 363 23.99 3.85 1.99
C THR A 363 24.65 3.60 0.64
N SER A 364 23.91 3.08 -0.35
CA SER A 364 24.46 2.72 -1.66
C SER A 364 24.55 3.87 -2.66
N VAL A 365 23.89 4.99 -2.36
CA VAL A 365 23.89 6.17 -3.22
C VAL A 365 24.14 7.45 -2.45
N ASP A 366 24.62 8.49 -3.13
CA ASP A 366 24.73 9.85 -2.62
C ASP A 366 23.80 10.85 -3.36
N GLY A 367 23.79 12.10 -2.89
CA GLY A 367 22.96 13.15 -3.49
C GLY A 367 23.26 13.40 -4.98
N PRO A 368 24.53 13.54 -5.40
CA PRO A 368 24.91 13.62 -6.81
C PRO A 368 24.35 12.51 -7.70
N GLU A 369 24.36 11.24 -7.27
CA GLU A 369 23.84 10.11 -8.06
C GLU A 369 22.32 10.18 -8.26
N LEU A 370 21.60 10.79 -7.32
CA LEU A 370 20.16 10.99 -7.46
C LEU A 370 19.79 12.14 -8.40
N LYS A 371 20.73 12.83 -9.07
CA LYS A 371 20.44 13.92 -10.02
C LYS A 371 19.77 13.47 -11.31
N ASP A 372 19.98 12.22 -11.71
CA ASP A 372 19.37 11.65 -12.92
C ASP A 372 17.98 11.06 -12.62
N ASP A 373 16.94 11.45 -13.38
CA ASP A 373 15.54 11.06 -13.09
C ASP A 373 15.34 9.54 -13.12
N LEU A 374 16.02 8.85 -14.04
CA LEU A 374 15.93 7.40 -14.17
C LEU A 374 16.62 6.72 -12.99
N GLU A 375 17.86 7.09 -12.67
CA GLU A 375 18.61 6.49 -11.55
C GLU A 375 17.90 6.71 -10.21
N ARG A 376 17.31 7.90 -10.02
CA ARG A 376 16.48 8.23 -8.86
C ARG A 376 15.24 7.32 -8.75
N GLU A 377 14.56 7.06 -9.86
CA GLU A 377 13.38 6.19 -9.89
C GLU A 377 13.75 4.73 -9.66
N GLU A 378 14.84 4.25 -10.27
CA GLU A 378 15.39 2.92 -10.03
C GLU A 378 15.75 2.71 -8.54
N HIS A 379 16.36 3.71 -7.91
CA HIS A 379 16.67 3.69 -6.48
C HIS A 379 15.40 3.68 -5.61
N SER A 380 14.43 4.55 -5.91
CA SER A 380 13.13 4.57 -5.24
C SER A 380 12.44 3.21 -5.29
N ILE A 381 12.46 2.56 -6.46
CA ILE A 381 11.83 1.25 -6.66
C ILE A 381 12.49 0.17 -5.79
N ARG A 382 13.82 0.15 -5.69
CA ARG A 382 14.53 -0.80 -4.82
C ARG A 382 14.20 -0.54 -3.34
N LEU A 383 14.25 0.71 -2.90
CA LEU A 383 13.91 1.09 -1.52
C LEU A 383 12.48 0.72 -1.13
N ARG A 384 11.50 1.07 -1.97
CA ARG A 384 10.09 0.86 -1.65
C ARG A 384 9.71 -0.63 -1.68
N ARG A 385 10.32 -1.44 -2.56
CA ARG A 385 10.16 -2.90 -2.57
C ARG A 385 10.57 -3.48 -1.22
N GLU A 386 11.78 -3.13 -0.75
CA GLU A 386 12.29 -3.62 0.52
C GLU A 386 11.44 -3.15 1.71
N ALA A 387 11.14 -1.86 1.76
CA ALA A 387 10.34 -1.29 2.84
C ALA A 387 8.93 -1.91 2.94
N LEU A 388 8.23 -2.09 1.81
CA LEU A 388 6.90 -2.71 1.80
C LEU A 388 6.94 -4.20 2.17
N ARG A 389 7.96 -4.94 1.70
CA ARG A 389 8.13 -6.38 1.97
C ARG A 389 8.52 -6.66 3.43
N THR A 390 9.28 -5.78 4.06
CA THR A 390 9.84 -6.02 5.41
C THR A 390 9.08 -5.29 6.52
N HIS A 391 8.45 -4.14 6.21
CA HIS A 391 7.79 -3.27 7.19
C HIS A 391 6.29 -3.05 6.96
N GLY A 392 5.70 -3.59 5.90
CA GLY A 392 4.25 -3.56 5.69
C GLY A 392 3.48 -4.37 6.76
N VAL A 393 2.17 -4.15 6.87
CA VAL A 393 1.34 -4.76 7.92
C VAL A 393 1.40 -6.29 7.88
N ARG A 394 1.28 -6.92 6.70
CA ARG A 394 1.33 -8.38 6.58
C ARG A 394 2.64 -8.96 7.11
N ALA A 395 3.77 -8.47 6.60
CA ALA A 395 5.09 -8.93 6.97
C ALA A 395 5.37 -8.74 8.46
N ARG A 396 4.94 -7.61 9.03
CA ARG A 396 5.12 -7.36 10.46
C ARG A 396 4.37 -8.38 11.31
N TRP A 397 3.14 -8.72 10.95
CA TRP A 397 2.37 -9.71 11.70
C TRP A 397 2.95 -11.12 11.56
N GLU A 398 3.44 -11.51 10.38
CA GLU A 398 4.16 -12.78 10.18
C GLU A 398 5.42 -12.85 11.07
N GLN A 399 6.20 -11.76 11.17
CA GLN A 399 7.38 -11.68 12.06
C GLN A 399 7.02 -11.72 13.55
N LEU A 400 5.80 -11.32 13.91
CA LEU A 400 5.24 -11.49 15.25
C LEU A 400 4.67 -12.90 15.48
N GLY A 401 4.83 -13.83 14.54
CA GLY A 401 4.36 -15.21 14.70
C GLY A 401 2.89 -15.43 14.34
N ALA A 402 2.25 -14.47 13.64
CA ALA A 402 1.00 -14.74 12.96
C ALA A 402 1.16 -15.91 11.97
N PRO A 403 0.14 -16.77 11.79
CA PRO A 403 0.18 -17.80 10.76
C PRO A 403 0.46 -17.17 9.39
N ALA A 404 1.40 -17.76 8.64
CA ALA A 404 1.67 -17.33 7.28
C ALA A 404 0.38 -17.38 6.46
N THR A 405 -0.02 -16.25 5.88
CA THR A 405 -1.12 -16.22 4.94
C THR A 405 -0.67 -16.97 3.68
N PRO A 406 -1.53 -17.78 3.03
CA PRO A 406 -1.17 -18.41 1.76
C PRO A 406 -0.64 -17.37 0.78
N VAL A 407 0.57 -17.61 0.26
CA VAL A 407 1.16 -16.75 -0.77
C VAL A 407 0.24 -16.81 -1.99
N PRO A 408 -0.25 -15.66 -2.50
CA PRO A 408 -1.13 -15.70 -3.65
C PRO A 408 -0.42 -16.30 -4.86
N THR A 409 -1.02 -17.33 -5.44
CA THR A 409 -0.51 -17.96 -6.65
C THR A 409 -0.97 -17.22 -7.90
N THR A 410 -0.07 -17.04 -8.86
CA THR A 410 -0.34 -16.37 -10.14
C THR A 410 -0.30 -17.38 -11.29
N SER A 411 -1.29 -17.38 -12.17
CA SER A 411 -1.19 -18.14 -13.43
C SER A 411 -0.85 -17.20 -14.58
N VAL A 412 0.30 -17.42 -15.21
CA VAL A 412 0.75 -16.67 -16.37
C VAL A 412 0.10 -17.26 -17.62
N LEU A 413 -0.78 -16.48 -18.25
CA LEU A 413 -1.44 -16.80 -19.50
C LEU A 413 -0.51 -16.36 -20.64
N LEU A 414 0.22 -17.32 -21.22
CA LEU A 414 1.19 -17.09 -22.28
C LEU A 414 0.67 -17.74 -23.56
N ALA A 415 0.27 -16.95 -24.54
CA ALA A 415 -0.24 -17.44 -25.81
C ALA A 415 0.71 -17.06 -26.94
N THR A 416 1.07 -18.02 -27.80
CA THR A 416 2.03 -17.78 -28.88
C THR A 416 1.63 -18.45 -30.19
N ARG A 417 2.01 -17.80 -31.30
CA ARG A 417 1.98 -18.34 -32.67
C ARG A 417 3.40 -18.51 -33.24
N ARG A 418 4.42 -18.29 -32.41
CA ARG A 418 5.85 -18.16 -32.75
C ARG A 418 6.65 -19.20 -31.96
N PRO A 419 6.87 -20.42 -32.48
CA PRO A 419 7.56 -21.46 -31.74
C PRO A 419 8.96 -21.02 -31.27
N GLU A 420 9.64 -20.17 -32.05
CA GLU A 420 10.96 -19.62 -31.74
C GLU A 420 10.96 -18.66 -30.52
N MET A 421 9.81 -18.11 -30.12
CA MET A 421 9.70 -17.22 -28.96
C MET A 421 9.42 -17.96 -27.65
N VAL A 422 9.08 -19.25 -27.69
CA VAL A 422 8.72 -20.02 -26.48
C VAL A 422 9.89 -20.08 -25.51
N ARG A 423 11.09 -20.39 -26.01
CA ARG A 423 12.32 -20.40 -25.20
C ARG A 423 12.54 -19.05 -24.51
N PHE A 424 12.52 -17.97 -25.29
CA PHE A 424 12.73 -16.61 -24.80
C PHE A 424 11.73 -16.23 -23.69
N ALA A 425 10.44 -16.51 -23.89
CA ALA A 425 9.42 -16.22 -22.88
C ALA A 425 9.60 -17.05 -21.60
N LEU A 426 9.91 -18.35 -21.71
CA LEU A 426 10.12 -19.23 -20.55
C LEU A 426 11.40 -18.90 -19.78
N GLU A 427 12.46 -18.46 -20.45
CA GLU A 427 13.71 -18.02 -19.82
C GLU A 427 13.49 -16.75 -18.96
N GLN A 428 12.63 -15.84 -19.40
CA GLN A 428 12.26 -14.66 -18.60
C GLN A 428 11.37 -15.02 -17.40
N LEU A 429 10.49 -16.00 -17.56
CA LEU A 429 9.70 -16.54 -16.45
C LEU A 429 10.58 -17.26 -15.44
N ALA A 430 11.61 -18.00 -15.87
CA ALA A 430 12.55 -18.69 -15.00
C ALA A 430 13.37 -17.74 -14.11
N ARG A 431 13.45 -16.45 -14.48
CA ARG A 431 14.13 -15.40 -13.70
C ARG A 431 13.25 -14.71 -12.68
N GLN A 432 11.94 -14.97 -12.67
CA GLN A 432 11.02 -14.33 -11.73
C GLN A 432 11.34 -14.74 -10.28
N ARG A 433 11.34 -13.77 -9.37
CA ARG A 433 11.59 -13.98 -7.94
C ARG A 433 10.52 -13.33 -7.07
N GLY A 434 10.36 -13.83 -5.85
CA GLY A 434 9.44 -13.27 -4.86
C GLY A 434 7.95 -13.46 -5.20
N ALA A 435 7.61 -14.45 -6.03
CA ALA A 435 6.24 -14.80 -6.38
C ALA A 435 6.13 -16.31 -6.68
N GLU A 436 5.02 -16.92 -6.28
CA GLU A 436 4.65 -18.29 -6.65
C GLU A 436 3.74 -18.25 -7.88
N PHE A 437 4.09 -19.00 -8.93
CA PHE A 437 3.33 -18.97 -10.17
C PHE A 437 3.41 -20.28 -10.97
N GLU A 438 2.46 -20.44 -11.89
CA GLU A 438 2.46 -21.46 -12.93
C GLU A 438 2.32 -20.81 -14.32
N VAL A 439 2.74 -21.53 -15.35
CA VAL A 439 2.64 -21.09 -16.75
C VAL A 439 1.55 -21.89 -17.46
N ILE A 440 0.61 -21.19 -18.08
CA ILE A 440 -0.36 -21.77 -19.00
C ILE A 440 0.04 -21.37 -20.41
N LEU A 441 0.76 -22.25 -21.11
CA LEU A 441 1.26 -22.04 -22.45
C LEU A 441 0.23 -22.50 -23.50
N ALA A 442 -0.38 -21.54 -24.18
CA ALA A 442 -1.32 -21.76 -25.27
C ALA A 442 -0.60 -21.68 -26.64
N LEU A 443 -0.45 -22.82 -27.30
CA LEU A 443 0.15 -22.95 -28.62
C LEU A 443 -0.92 -22.71 -29.69
N HIS A 444 -1.02 -21.47 -30.18
CA HIS A 444 -2.09 -21.04 -31.07
C HIS A 444 -1.77 -21.37 -32.54
N GLY A 445 -2.36 -22.44 -33.05
CA GLY A 445 -2.13 -22.95 -34.40
C GLY A 445 -0.75 -23.58 -34.58
N LEU A 446 -0.14 -24.02 -33.47
CA LEU A 446 1.16 -24.66 -33.37
C LEU A 446 1.03 -26.03 -32.69
N PRO A 447 1.68 -27.08 -33.20
CA PRO A 447 1.68 -28.39 -32.55
C PRO A 447 2.62 -28.42 -31.35
N VAL A 448 2.24 -29.16 -30.31
CA VAL A 448 3.06 -29.38 -29.10
C VAL A 448 4.38 -30.09 -29.42
N GLY A 449 4.38 -30.93 -30.45
CA GLY A 449 5.57 -31.65 -30.94
C GLY A 449 6.53 -30.81 -31.78
N HIS A 450 6.34 -29.49 -31.90
CA HIS A 450 7.31 -28.64 -32.57
C HIS A 450 8.67 -28.70 -31.83
N PRO A 451 9.82 -28.84 -32.53
CA PRO A 451 11.13 -28.97 -31.88
C PRO A 451 11.44 -27.86 -30.88
N ASP A 452 11.31 -26.59 -31.29
CA ASP A 452 11.56 -25.43 -30.42
C ASP A 452 10.66 -25.41 -29.16
N VAL A 453 9.41 -25.85 -29.30
CA VAL A 453 8.46 -25.94 -28.17
C VAL A 453 8.89 -27.05 -27.22
N THR A 454 9.16 -28.24 -27.76
CA THR A 454 9.55 -29.41 -26.98
C THR A 454 10.83 -29.14 -26.19
N GLU A 455 11.83 -28.54 -26.84
CA GLU A 455 13.11 -28.21 -26.22
C GLU A 455 12.97 -27.14 -25.13
N ALA A 456 12.20 -26.07 -25.39
CA ALA A 456 11.96 -25.00 -24.43
C ALA A 456 11.19 -25.50 -23.19
N VAL A 457 10.12 -26.27 -23.40
CA VAL A 457 9.31 -26.84 -22.31
C VAL A 457 10.12 -27.83 -21.48
N ALA A 458 10.94 -28.68 -22.12
CA ALA A 458 11.81 -29.62 -21.41
C ALA A 458 12.89 -28.93 -20.58
N SER A 459 13.30 -27.70 -20.95
CA SER A 459 14.30 -26.92 -20.23
C SER A 459 13.72 -26.16 -19.03
N TYR A 460 12.42 -25.86 -19.04
CA TYR A 460 11.76 -25.07 -18.01
C TYR A 460 11.49 -25.89 -16.73
N GLN A 461 11.92 -25.38 -15.58
CA GLN A 461 11.87 -26.09 -14.29
C GLN A 461 10.61 -25.80 -13.46
N GLY A 462 9.78 -24.83 -13.87
CA GLY A 462 8.58 -24.43 -13.14
C GLY A 462 7.31 -25.19 -13.56
N PRO A 463 6.20 -25.03 -12.82
CA PRO A 463 4.92 -25.61 -13.19
C PRO A 463 4.44 -25.05 -14.53
N ILE A 464 4.20 -25.93 -15.50
CA ILE A 464 3.74 -25.55 -16.84
C ILE A 464 2.65 -26.49 -17.34
N THR A 465 1.56 -25.90 -17.83
CA THR A 465 0.50 -26.59 -18.57
C THR A 465 0.54 -26.11 -20.02
N VAL A 466 0.71 -27.04 -20.96
CA VAL A 466 0.78 -26.75 -22.39
C VAL A 466 -0.47 -27.29 -23.08
N PHE A 467 -1.08 -26.50 -23.96
CA PHE A 467 -2.17 -26.97 -24.82
C PHE A 467 -2.15 -26.33 -26.20
N GLU A 468 -2.70 -27.04 -27.18
CA GLU A 468 -2.87 -26.54 -28.54
C GLU A 468 -4.24 -25.87 -28.69
N ALA A 469 -4.24 -24.66 -29.25
CA ALA A 469 -5.46 -24.00 -29.70
C ALA A 469 -5.49 -24.00 -31.23
N ALA A 470 -6.66 -24.23 -31.82
CA ALA A 470 -6.80 -24.24 -33.27
C ALA A 470 -6.45 -22.87 -33.89
N ARG A 471 -5.92 -22.87 -35.12
CA ARG A 471 -5.39 -21.67 -35.79
C ARG A 471 -6.46 -20.59 -36.06
N GLU A 472 -7.70 -21.04 -36.22
CA GLU A 472 -8.90 -20.26 -36.49
C GLU A 472 -9.56 -19.72 -35.22
N THR A 473 -9.16 -20.20 -34.04
CA THR A 473 -9.69 -19.71 -32.76
C THR A 473 -9.32 -18.25 -32.59
N VAL A 474 -10.30 -17.40 -32.25
CA VAL A 474 -10.04 -15.99 -32.00
C VAL A 474 -9.20 -15.79 -30.73
N PHE A 475 -8.28 -14.82 -30.75
CA PHE A 475 -7.26 -14.66 -29.71
C PHE A 475 -7.84 -14.54 -28.29
N GLY A 476 -8.91 -13.75 -28.11
CA GLY A 476 -9.57 -13.64 -26.80
C GLY A 476 -10.11 -14.98 -26.28
N ALA A 477 -10.58 -15.87 -27.16
CA ALA A 477 -11.04 -17.20 -26.76
C ALA A 477 -9.88 -18.11 -26.32
N VAL A 478 -8.72 -18.01 -26.98
CA VAL A 478 -7.50 -18.74 -26.57
C VAL A 478 -7.06 -18.35 -25.15
N LEU A 479 -7.06 -17.04 -24.85
CA LEU A 479 -6.72 -16.56 -23.51
C LEU A 479 -7.74 -16.98 -22.44
N ASN A 480 -9.03 -17.00 -22.78
CA ASN A 480 -10.06 -17.53 -21.88
C ASN A 480 -9.88 -19.03 -21.62
N GLU A 481 -9.53 -19.80 -22.66
CA GLU A 481 -9.21 -21.22 -22.52
C GLU A 481 -8.02 -21.47 -21.59
N ALA A 482 -7.00 -20.61 -21.67
CA ALA A 482 -5.87 -20.63 -20.77
C ALA A 482 -6.31 -20.29 -19.33
N ALA A 483 -7.17 -19.27 -19.15
CA ALA A 483 -7.71 -18.88 -17.84
C ALA A 483 -8.56 -19.98 -17.19
N THR A 484 -9.28 -20.80 -17.98
CA THR A 484 -10.03 -21.97 -17.48
C THR A 484 -9.10 -23.07 -16.94
N ARG A 485 -7.88 -23.19 -17.46
CA ARG A 485 -6.88 -24.18 -17.02
C ARG A 485 -6.02 -23.71 -15.85
N ALA A 486 -5.94 -22.40 -15.67
CA ALA A 486 -5.22 -21.77 -14.58
C ALA A 486 -5.82 -22.15 -13.21
N SER A 487 -4.97 -22.33 -12.20
CA SER A 487 -5.34 -22.59 -10.80
C SER A 487 -5.05 -21.41 -9.84
N GLY A 488 -4.29 -20.41 -10.30
CA GLY A 488 -3.86 -19.26 -9.51
C GLY A 488 -5.00 -18.33 -9.07
N SER A 489 -4.82 -17.67 -7.93
CA SER A 489 -5.74 -16.63 -7.44
C SER A 489 -5.70 -15.36 -8.29
N PHE A 490 -4.59 -15.17 -9.01
CA PHE A 490 -4.37 -14.09 -9.96
C PHE A 490 -4.11 -14.64 -11.36
N LEU A 491 -4.53 -13.88 -12.38
CA LEU A 491 -4.27 -14.15 -13.78
C LEU A 491 -3.39 -13.04 -14.35
N LEU A 492 -2.29 -13.41 -14.99
CA LEU A 492 -1.35 -12.49 -15.62
C LEU A 492 -1.28 -12.79 -17.12
N LYS A 493 -1.74 -11.89 -17.97
CA LYS A 493 -1.47 -11.96 -19.40
C LYS A 493 -0.04 -11.48 -19.65
N MET A 494 0.78 -12.32 -20.28
CA MET A 494 2.14 -11.99 -20.69
C MET A 494 2.27 -12.21 -22.20
N ASP A 495 2.90 -11.27 -22.90
CA ASP A 495 3.18 -11.40 -24.33
C ASP A 495 4.52 -12.14 -24.51
N ASP A 496 4.64 -12.98 -25.55
CA ASP A 496 5.79 -13.86 -25.78
C ASP A 496 7.03 -13.14 -26.32
N ASP A 497 6.92 -11.88 -26.75
CA ASP A 497 8.00 -11.13 -27.39
C ASP A 497 8.48 -9.88 -26.64
N ASP A 498 7.87 -9.53 -25.51
CA ASP A 498 8.31 -8.41 -24.67
C ASP A 498 9.37 -8.84 -23.64
N TRP A 499 10.07 -7.89 -23.02
CA TRP A 499 10.98 -8.18 -21.91
C TRP A 499 10.36 -7.86 -20.56
N TYR A 500 10.62 -8.73 -19.58
CA TYR A 500 10.12 -8.66 -18.20
C TYR A 500 11.28 -8.85 -17.21
N GLY A 501 11.45 -7.88 -16.31
CA GLY A 501 12.48 -7.93 -15.26
C GLY A 501 12.19 -8.99 -14.19
N PRO A 502 13.20 -9.41 -13.40
CA PRO A 502 13.07 -10.53 -12.44
C PRO A 502 12.05 -10.28 -11.32
N ASP A 503 11.74 -9.03 -10.98
CA ASP A 503 10.75 -8.70 -9.95
C ASP A 503 9.34 -8.43 -10.52
N PHE A 504 9.11 -8.60 -11.84
CA PHE A 504 7.89 -8.18 -12.54
C PHE A 504 6.60 -8.68 -11.88
N ILE A 505 6.48 -10.00 -11.61
CA ILE A 505 5.27 -10.56 -10.99
C ILE A 505 5.12 -10.05 -9.54
N SER A 506 6.23 -10.01 -8.79
CA SER A 506 6.21 -9.56 -7.39
C SER A 506 5.86 -8.07 -7.23
N ASP A 507 6.23 -7.23 -8.20
CA ASP A 507 5.85 -5.82 -8.26
C ASP A 507 4.35 -5.65 -8.50
N LEU A 508 3.77 -6.45 -9.39
CA LEU A 508 2.32 -6.44 -9.66
C LEU A 508 1.52 -6.89 -8.43
N LEU A 509 2.02 -7.91 -7.69
CA LEU A 509 1.44 -8.35 -6.42
C LEU A 509 1.51 -7.27 -5.34
N LEU A 510 2.66 -6.61 -5.18
CA LEU A 510 2.82 -5.49 -4.26
C LEU A 510 1.87 -4.34 -4.63
N ALA A 511 1.82 -3.98 -5.92
CA ALA A 511 0.94 -2.95 -6.44
C ALA A 511 -0.54 -3.26 -6.21
N HIS A 512 -0.98 -4.50 -6.42
CA HIS A 512 -2.33 -4.92 -6.05
C HIS A 512 -2.58 -4.80 -4.54
N SER A 513 -1.60 -5.19 -3.71
CA SER A 513 -1.72 -5.08 -2.25
C SER A 513 -1.98 -3.65 -1.80
N TYR A 514 -1.14 -2.69 -2.20
CA TYR A 514 -1.25 -1.31 -1.72
C TYR A 514 -2.34 -0.50 -2.45
N SER A 515 -2.53 -0.66 -3.76
CA SER A 515 -3.53 0.12 -4.52
C SER A 515 -4.95 -0.42 -4.32
N GLY A 516 -5.08 -1.74 -4.19
CA GLY A 516 -6.37 -2.41 -4.10
C GLY A 516 -7.19 -2.48 -5.37
N ALA A 517 -6.62 -2.08 -6.50
CA ALA A 517 -7.29 -2.19 -7.78
C ALA A 517 -7.52 -3.65 -8.19
N GLU A 518 -8.67 -3.92 -8.78
CA GLU A 518 -9.03 -5.24 -9.32
C GLU A 518 -8.10 -5.68 -10.46
N VAL A 519 -7.60 -4.70 -11.22
CA VAL A 519 -6.63 -4.91 -12.29
C VAL A 519 -5.43 -3.98 -12.10
N VAL A 520 -4.24 -4.54 -12.26
CA VAL A 520 -2.96 -3.84 -12.21
C VAL A 520 -2.21 -4.08 -13.51
N GLY A 521 -1.39 -3.13 -13.94
CA GLY A 521 -0.43 -3.36 -15.01
C GLY A 521 0.62 -2.26 -15.09
N MET A 522 1.57 -2.45 -15.99
CA MET A 522 2.64 -1.49 -16.23
C MET A 522 2.32 -0.59 -17.42
N VAL A 523 3.01 0.53 -17.47
CA VAL A 523 3.03 1.41 -18.63
C VAL A 523 4.20 1.02 -19.55
N PRO A 524 4.10 1.14 -20.88
CA PRO A 524 5.25 0.93 -21.76
C PRO A 524 6.15 2.17 -21.73
N GLU A 525 6.88 2.34 -20.62
CA GLU A 525 7.88 3.39 -20.44
C GLU A 525 9.11 3.14 -21.27
N PHE A 526 9.60 1.90 -21.31
CA PHE A 526 10.65 1.48 -22.21
C PHE A 526 10.07 0.77 -23.42
N VAL A 527 10.47 1.23 -24.61
CA VAL A 527 10.08 0.63 -25.89
C VAL A 527 11.32 0.39 -26.72
N TYR A 528 11.54 -0.85 -27.16
CA TYR A 528 12.61 -1.19 -28.10
C TYR A 528 12.06 -1.31 -29.53
N LEU A 529 12.47 -0.36 -30.38
CA LEU A 529 12.12 -0.28 -31.79
C LEU A 529 13.09 -1.16 -32.60
N ALA A 530 12.82 -2.47 -32.63
CA ALA A 530 13.70 -3.48 -33.20
C ALA A 530 14.06 -3.23 -34.68
N SER A 531 13.14 -2.66 -35.47
CA SER A 531 13.37 -2.37 -36.89
C SER A 531 14.46 -1.32 -37.15
N ILE A 532 14.77 -0.48 -36.16
CA ILE A 532 15.78 0.58 -36.27
C ILE A 532 16.84 0.49 -35.17
N GLY A 533 16.78 -0.53 -34.30
CA GLY A 533 17.72 -0.74 -33.20
C GLY A 533 17.79 0.45 -32.24
N VAL A 534 16.64 0.94 -31.74
CA VAL A 534 16.59 2.08 -30.81
C VAL A 534 15.74 1.74 -29.59
N THR A 535 16.27 1.96 -28.39
CA THR A 535 15.45 2.00 -27.16
C THR A 535 15.01 3.41 -26.86
N VAL A 536 13.73 3.56 -26.53
CA VAL A 536 13.09 4.82 -26.17
C VAL A 536 12.58 4.72 -24.73
N HIS A 537 12.97 5.67 -23.88
CA HIS A 537 12.34 5.91 -22.58
C HIS A 537 11.33 7.05 -22.72
N ARG A 538 10.05 6.70 -22.58
CA ARG A 538 8.90 7.57 -22.84
C ARG A 538 8.51 8.36 -21.60
N GLU A 539 8.01 9.56 -21.83
CA GLU A 539 7.38 10.32 -20.75
C GLU A 539 5.97 9.79 -20.53
N GLN A 540 5.73 9.20 -19.35
CA GLN A 540 4.47 8.61 -18.95
C GLN A 540 4.15 8.98 -17.50
N VAL A 541 2.86 9.03 -17.18
CA VAL A 541 2.43 9.18 -15.78
C VAL A 541 2.34 7.78 -15.16
N THR A 542 3.04 7.55 -14.06
CA THR A 542 3.11 6.25 -13.38
C THR A 542 2.40 6.30 -12.02
N GLU A 543 2.30 5.14 -11.39
CA GLU A 543 1.80 4.95 -10.02
C GLU A 543 0.39 5.52 -9.74
N GLN A 544 -0.56 5.46 -10.67
CA GLN A 544 -1.89 6.07 -10.50
C GLN A 544 -3.04 5.16 -10.96
N ILE A 545 -4.23 5.43 -10.43
CA ILE A 545 -5.48 4.89 -10.97
C ILE A 545 -5.69 5.44 -12.38
N THR A 546 -6.05 4.57 -13.30
CA THR A 546 -6.14 4.91 -14.72
C THR A 546 -7.26 4.12 -15.42
N ASN A 547 -7.38 4.33 -16.72
CA ASN A 547 -8.24 3.57 -17.62
C ASN A 547 -7.45 2.72 -18.63
N PHE A 548 -6.12 2.78 -18.58
CA PHE A 548 -5.27 2.11 -19.57
C PHE A 548 -3.92 1.65 -19.02
N ILE A 549 -3.64 0.35 -19.18
CA ILE A 549 -2.36 -0.34 -18.97
C ILE A 549 -1.95 -1.12 -20.22
N ALA A 550 -0.66 -1.48 -20.30
CA ALA A 550 -0.14 -2.30 -21.41
C ALA A 550 -0.72 -3.71 -21.41
N GLY A 551 -1.11 -4.19 -22.59
CA GLY A 551 -1.77 -5.48 -22.80
C GLY A 551 -0.96 -6.69 -22.30
N GLY A 552 0.35 -6.70 -22.54
CA GLY A 552 1.28 -7.74 -22.06
C GLY A 552 1.56 -7.68 -20.55
N THR A 553 0.84 -6.84 -19.79
CA THR A 553 1.05 -6.67 -18.34
C THR A 553 -0.24 -6.73 -17.53
N ILE A 554 -1.35 -7.17 -18.14
CA ILE A 554 -2.64 -7.23 -17.45
C ILE A 554 -2.58 -8.28 -16.35
N PHE A 555 -2.61 -7.82 -15.11
CA PHE A 555 -2.67 -8.62 -13.89
C PHE A 555 -4.02 -8.40 -13.21
N ALA A 556 -4.82 -9.45 -13.08
CA ALA A 556 -6.17 -9.35 -12.53
C ALA A 556 -6.39 -10.39 -11.42
N ALA A 557 -7.14 -10.01 -10.38
CA ALA A 557 -7.73 -11.01 -9.50
C ALA A 557 -8.65 -11.92 -10.33
N ARG A 558 -8.56 -13.24 -10.15
CA ARG A 558 -9.40 -14.20 -10.89
C ARG A 558 -10.88 -13.87 -10.75
N SER A 559 -11.32 -13.52 -9.55
CA SER A 559 -12.71 -13.12 -9.27
C SER A 559 -13.15 -11.90 -10.09
N ALA A 560 -12.28 -10.92 -10.28
CA ALA A 560 -12.58 -9.75 -11.11
C ALA A 560 -12.64 -10.11 -12.60
N PHE A 561 -11.72 -10.98 -13.07
CA PHE A 561 -11.73 -11.49 -14.44
C PHE A 561 -13.02 -12.25 -14.75
N GLU A 562 -13.43 -13.15 -13.86
CA GLU A 562 -14.66 -13.94 -13.99
C GLU A 562 -15.92 -13.07 -13.91
N ALA A 563 -15.94 -12.08 -13.00
CA ALA A 563 -17.08 -11.18 -12.83
C ALA A 563 -17.43 -10.37 -14.10
N VAL A 564 -16.44 -10.07 -14.94
CA VAL A 564 -16.64 -9.35 -16.22
C VAL A 564 -16.74 -10.27 -17.44
N GLY A 565 -16.67 -11.59 -17.25
CA GLY A 565 -16.77 -12.58 -18.31
C GLY A 565 -15.48 -12.78 -19.13
N GLY A 566 -14.33 -12.39 -18.60
CA GLY A 566 -13.02 -12.56 -19.24
C GLY A 566 -12.80 -11.71 -20.49
N PHE A 567 -11.93 -12.17 -21.39
CA PHE A 567 -11.67 -11.49 -22.66
C PHE A 567 -12.82 -11.70 -23.63
N ARG A 568 -13.26 -10.63 -24.32
CA ARG A 568 -14.23 -10.79 -25.41
C ARG A 568 -13.59 -11.64 -26.54
N PRO A 569 -14.35 -12.56 -27.18
CA PRO A 569 -13.84 -13.39 -28.28
C PRO A 569 -13.73 -12.57 -29.58
N LEU A 570 -12.82 -11.61 -29.58
CA LEU A 570 -12.54 -10.71 -30.70
C LEU A 570 -11.13 -10.99 -31.27
N PRO A 571 -10.90 -10.73 -32.57
CA PRO A 571 -9.58 -10.92 -33.18
C PRO A 571 -8.56 -9.84 -32.77
N GLY A 572 -9.00 -8.74 -32.17
CA GLY A 572 -8.15 -7.62 -31.73
C GLY A 572 -8.86 -6.76 -30.69
N THR A 573 -8.14 -5.78 -30.15
CA THR A 573 -8.60 -4.83 -29.10
C THR A 573 -9.13 -5.48 -27.81
N ILE A 574 -8.86 -6.77 -27.60
CA ILE A 574 -9.34 -7.55 -26.47
C ILE A 574 -8.91 -6.95 -25.12
N ASP A 575 -7.68 -6.45 -25.04
CA ASP A 575 -7.10 -5.87 -23.83
C ASP A 575 -7.85 -4.60 -23.40
N ALA A 576 -8.15 -3.72 -24.37
CA ALA A 576 -8.92 -2.49 -24.12
C ALA A 576 -10.39 -2.80 -23.75
N GLN A 577 -10.97 -3.83 -24.37
CA GLN A 577 -12.33 -4.26 -24.06
C GLN A 577 -12.46 -4.86 -22.66
N PHE A 578 -11.47 -5.66 -22.24
CA PHE A 578 -11.40 -6.19 -20.88
C PHE A 578 -11.28 -5.05 -19.85
N GLN A 579 -10.36 -4.12 -20.06
CA GLN A 579 -10.19 -2.94 -19.19
C GLN A 579 -11.47 -2.10 -19.10
N HIS A 580 -12.14 -1.85 -20.23
CA HIS A 580 -13.43 -1.17 -20.22
C HIS A 580 -14.50 -1.96 -19.44
N ALA A 581 -14.56 -3.29 -19.57
CA ALA A 581 -15.55 -4.11 -18.87
C ALA A 581 -15.36 -4.05 -17.34
N VAL A 582 -14.11 -4.07 -16.88
CA VAL A 582 -13.77 -3.88 -15.45
C VAL A 582 -14.25 -2.54 -14.93
N GLN A 583 -13.99 -1.45 -15.66
CA GLN A 583 -14.46 -0.12 -15.26
C GLN A 583 -15.99 -0.02 -15.27
N ALA A 584 -16.65 -0.60 -16.28
CA ALA A 584 -18.10 -0.63 -16.36
C ALA A 584 -18.75 -1.42 -15.21
N ALA A 585 -18.05 -2.43 -14.67
CA ALA A 585 -18.45 -3.17 -13.47
C ALA A 585 -18.13 -2.44 -12.16
N GLY A 586 -17.54 -1.24 -12.22
CA GLY A 586 -17.15 -0.44 -11.06
C GLY A 586 -15.77 -0.78 -10.50
N GLY A 587 -15.00 -1.62 -11.17
CA GLY A 587 -13.63 -1.97 -10.80
C GLY A 587 -12.62 -0.86 -11.14
N GLN A 588 -11.53 -0.84 -10.40
CA GLN A 588 -10.41 0.06 -10.58
C GLN A 588 -9.28 -0.61 -11.36
N ILE A 589 -8.58 0.20 -12.15
CA ILE A 589 -7.35 -0.19 -12.83
C ILE A 589 -6.22 0.68 -12.30
N TYR A 590 -5.16 0.04 -11.82
CA TYR A 590 -3.97 0.73 -11.34
C TYR A 590 -2.78 0.52 -12.29
N ARG A 591 -2.07 1.60 -12.59
CA ARG A 591 -0.86 1.57 -13.42
C ARG A 591 0.35 1.88 -12.57
N THR A 592 1.28 0.93 -12.51
CA THR A 592 2.56 1.10 -11.81
C THR A 592 3.65 1.65 -12.76
N GLN A 593 4.87 1.80 -12.26
CA GLN A 593 6.08 2.03 -13.05
C GLN A 593 6.28 0.98 -14.16
N GLY A 594 7.02 1.32 -15.20
CA GLY A 594 7.31 0.50 -16.37
C GLY A 594 8.79 0.23 -16.62
N LEU A 595 9.67 0.45 -15.63
CA LEU A 595 11.10 0.17 -15.71
C LEU A 595 11.40 -1.33 -15.67
N GLY A 596 10.52 -2.15 -15.10
CA GLY A 596 10.61 -3.62 -15.11
C GLY A 596 10.02 -4.29 -16.36
N TYR A 597 9.67 -3.52 -17.39
CA TYR A 597 9.01 -4.01 -18.60
C TYR A 597 9.48 -3.23 -19.83
N ILE A 598 9.85 -3.94 -20.89
CA ILE A 598 10.22 -3.32 -22.18
C ILE A 598 9.34 -3.88 -23.27
N LEU A 599 8.54 -3.00 -23.86
CA LEU A 599 7.73 -3.35 -25.02
C LEU A 599 8.64 -3.51 -26.25
N ARG A 600 8.63 -4.69 -26.86
CA ARG A 600 9.24 -4.91 -28.17
C ARG A 600 8.32 -4.40 -29.27
N ARG A 601 8.91 -3.64 -30.19
CA ARG A 601 8.20 -3.12 -31.36
C ARG A 601 8.98 -3.37 -32.64
N GLY A 602 8.52 -4.37 -33.39
CA GLY A 602 8.99 -4.67 -34.75
C GLY A 602 8.12 -4.02 -35.83
N ASN A 603 8.03 -4.67 -36.99
CA ASN A 603 7.18 -4.22 -38.09
C ASN A 603 5.70 -4.17 -37.65
N ALA A 604 5.05 -3.02 -37.81
CA ALA A 604 3.65 -2.81 -37.39
C ALA A 604 2.66 -3.81 -38.02
N ALA A 605 2.99 -4.41 -39.17
CA ALA A 605 2.19 -5.46 -39.80
C ALA A 605 2.10 -6.75 -38.96
N ASN A 606 3.09 -7.00 -38.10
CA ASN A 606 3.20 -8.21 -37.28
C ASN A 606 2.60 -8.04 -35.88
N HIS A 607 2.07 -6.86 -35.56
CA HIS A 607 1.51 -6.56 -34.24
C HIS A 607 0.02 -6.20 -34.31
N THR A 608 -0.73 -6.61 -33.30
CA THR A 608 -2.16 -6.28 -33.12
C THR A 608 -2.37 -4.79 -32.85
N TRP A 609 -1.42 -4.13 -32.16
CA TRP A 609 -1.37 -2.68 -32.06
C TRP A 609 -0.65 -2.10 -33.29
N ARG A 610 -1.26 -1.14 -34.00
CA ARG A 610 -0.74 -0.62 -35.29
C ARG A 610 -0.27 0.84 -35.25
N GLU A 611 0.20 1.32 -34.09
CA GLU A 611 0.77 2.66 -34.05
C GLU A 611 2.08 2.77 -34.85
N PRO A 612 2.24 3.84 -35.65
CA PRO A 612 3.49 4.11 -36.37
C PRO A 612 4.68 4.29 -35.42
N ILE A 613 5.87 3.87 -35.86
CA ILE A 613 7.14 4.06 -35.12
C ILE A 613 7.33 5.52 -34.68
N GLY A 614 6.97 6.46 -35.56
CA GLY A 614 7.06 7.89 -35.28
C GLY A 614 6.24 8.37 -34.08
N THR A 615 5.24 7.62 -33.60
CA THR A 615 4.49 7.99 -32.40
C THR A 615 5.32 7.78 -31.12
N PHE A 616 6.12 6.72 -31.08
CA PHE A 616 7.01 6.43 -29.95
C PHE A 616 8.16 7.46 -29.86
N LEU A 617 8.56 8.04 -30.99
CA LEU A 617 9.65 9.02 -31.07
C LEU A 617 9.23 10.46 -30.70
N ARG A 618 7.93 10.78 -30.60
CA ARG A 618 7.45 12.16 -30.36
C ARG A 618 7.29 12.54 -28.87
N ARG A 619 7.25 11.56 -27.96
CA ARG A 619 7.05 11.76 -26.51
C ARG A 619 8.07 10.96 -25.69
N ASN A 620 9.35 11.24 -25.90
CA ASN A 620 10.42 10.58 -25.16
C ASN A 620 11.18 11.53 -24.25
N LYS A 621 11.54 11.01 -23.08
CA LYS A 621 12.52 11.60 -22.18
C LYS A 621 13.93 11.36 -22.73
N ARG A 622 14.21 10.14 -23.23
CA ARG A 622 15.52 9.71 -23.72
C ARG A 622 15.40 8.70 -24.86
N GLN A 623 16.46 8.64 -25.65
CA GLN A 623 16.62 7.66 -26.73
C GLN A 623 18.07 7.17 -26.76
N TRP A 624 18.25 5.89 -27.04
CA TRP A 624 19.56 5.29 -27.19
C TRP A 624 19.59 4.40 -28.44
N ARG A 625 20.74 4.39 -29.14
CA ARG A 625 21.00 3.38 -30.16
C ARG A 625 21.31 2.06 -29.47
N GLY A 626 20.88 0.96 -30.08
CA GLY A 626 20.95 -0.38 -29.51
C GLY A 626 19.82 -0.64 -28.52
N PHE A 627 19.90 -1.82 -27.90
CA PHE A 627 19.01 -2.22 -26.84
C PHE A 627 19.57 -1.70 -25.51
N ARG A 628 18.84 -0.81 -24.83
CA ARG A 628 19.30 -0.22 -23.56
C ARG A 628 18.22 -0.35 -22.47
N PRO A 629 18.23 -1.46 -21.71
CA PRO A 629 17.26 -1.68 -20.64
C PRO A 629 17.50 -0.75 -19.44
N SER A 630 16.50 -0.67 -18.55
CA SER A 630 16.71 -0.11 -17.22
C SER A 630 17.60 -1.03 -16.38
N ALA A 631 18.20 -0.51 -15.32
CA ALA A 631 19.00 -1.33 -14.39
C ALA A 631 18.15 -2.35 -13.60
N LEU A 632 16.82 -2.23 -13.61
CA LEU A 632 15.91 -3.17 -12.94
C LEU A 632 15.64 -4.43 -13.77
N MET A 633 16.04 -4.46 -15.05
CA MET A 633 15.89 -5.64 -15.88
C MET A 633 16.92 -6.72 -15.55
N GLU A 634 18.05 -6.35 -14.94
CA GLU A 634 19.15 -7.27 -14.56
C GLU A 634 19.57 -8.21 -15.72
N LEU A 635 19.53 -7.73 -16.97
CA LEU A 635 19.93 -8.54 -18.12
C LEU A 635 21.46 -8.76 -18.10
N PRO A 636 21.94 -9.97 -18.43
CA PRO A 636 23.36 -10.24 -18.61
C PRO A 636 24.01 -9.25 -19.58
N ALA A 637 25.27 -8.90 -19.36
CA ALA A 637 26.00 -7.97 -20.23
C ALA A 637 26.12 -8.45 -21.70
N GLU A 638 25.95 -9.75 -21.94
CA GLU A 638 25.95 -10.36 -23.27
C GLU A 638 24.61 -10.17 -24.02
N GLU A 639 23.54 -9.81 -23.31
CA GLU A 639 22.19 -9.54 -23.84
C GLU A 639 21.90 -8.04 -24.06
N VAL A 640 22.81 -7.14 -23.63
CA VAL A 640 22.66 -5.67 -23.65
C VAL A 640 23.41 -5.01 -24.81
#